data_AF-A0A8S9BF21-F1
#
_entry.id   AF-A0A8S9BF21-F1
#
_cell.length_a   1.000
_cell.length_b   1.000
_cell.length_c   1.000
_cell.angle_alpha   90.00
_cell.angle_beta   90.00
_cell.angle_gamma   90.00
#
_symmetry.space_group_name_H-M   'P 1'
#
loop_
_entity.id
_entity.type
_entity.pdbx_description
1 polymer ?
#
loop_
_entity_poly.entity_id
_entity_poly.type
_entity_poly.pdbx_seq_one_letter_code
_entity_poly.pdbx_strand_id
1 'polypeptide(L)'
;MRVSSLLVVVAAFSKATVSSSLATTLASSTVSSITSSIKPANTSTVLVTLSSSKVANATSILASSKPANTTSASTSATAKQASGAISAADPGKYYLGVAGLSAMQKAAQAALNQFKEDPEAWLLVDKILQEATYPQTKYLGLQVLDHVIMTRWKVLPKEQCQGIRNFVVNFIIQCSASEESLKSQRTLLNKLNLVLVSILKQEWPHHWPTFINEIISSCHTSLSICENNMAILRLLSEEVFDYSADQMTSTKTKNLKTTMCAEFSSIFQLCNEVLNSATQASLIKATLETLLRFFNWIPLGYIFETPIIDTLRTRFLEMPEFRNVTLKCLTEIGGLQTGQNNAYDEKLVQMFTEVLTTISKIIPLSLDLKSTYNSSNSKDQEFIQNLALFLTNFFSVHLNLIENLPNRDFLTHAHFYLIRISQIEDREIFKICLEYWTKLVQELYDEMQSLPITDVNPLINMGVGGLSNPGAPNPTMLANYPLRKHKYNEVLSNLRVVMIEKMVRPEEVLIVENDEGEIVREFVKESDTIQLYKTTRECLVYLTHLDVVDTENIMTDKLARQVDGSEWSWANCNTLCWAIGSISLAMNEETEKRFLVTVIKDLLGLTEMKRGKDNKAVVASNIMYIVGQYPRFLKAHWKFLKTVVNKLFEFMHESHEGVQDMACDTFIKIARQCKRHFVALQPGESEPFIEEIVRTMRKITCDLSPQQVHTFYEACGYMIAAQPQKNAQERLIAELMSYPNAAWDAIIAQATANPSILQDADTIKVIGNVMKTNVSACTSIGSYFYPQIGRIYLDMLSMYRATSQMISEAVARDGEIATKMPRVRGLRTIKKEILKLIETYVDKADDLEMVRTNIVPALLDAVLVDYNRNVPNARDAEVLKVMSAIITKLSSLMEDKVPIIMENVFECTLEMINKDFSEFPEHRVEFFTLLRAINLHCFPALLKLDNRQFKFVIDSCMWASKHDNREVEFAGLNMCLELITNIAETDAGTSNAFFQQFFVPILQDVFFVLTDTDHKAGFKSQSMLLSRMFYFVSPADGTAPKIQGPIYQPDQAPAGTSNKEFLGGFVANLLQSAFPNLQPGQIKAFVEGLFSLNSAYDRFKLNLRDFLIQLKEFAGDNAELFADEKEQQDRDAKAAERERLSKVGGLLKPAELAEDDDEL
;
A
#
# COMPACT_ATOMS: atom_id res chain seq x y z
N MET A 1 0.14 -10.44 19.24
CA MET A 1 -0.18 -8.99 19.26
C MET A 1 0.68 -8.26 20.28
N ARG A 2 1.81 -7.70 19.85
CA ARG A 2 2.56 -6.58 20.45
C ARG A 2 3.83 -6.35 19.62
N VAL A 3 3.69 -5.90 18.37
CA VAL A 3 4.78 -5.25 17.60
C VAL A 3 4.23 -4.16 16.66
N SER A 4 2.96 -4.23 16.24
CA SER A 4 2.40 -3.25 15.28
C SER A 4 2.19 -1.82 15.80
N SER A 5 2.40 -1.55 17.10
CA SER A 5 2.18 -0.21 17.69
C SER A 5 3.47 0.62 17.86
N LEU A 6 4.65 0.10 17.52
CA LEU A 6 5.91 0.86 17.59
C LEU A 6 6.35 1.49 16.25
N LEU A 7 5.77 1.04 15.13
CA LEU A 7 6.10 1.55 13.79
C LEU A 7 5.33 2.83 13.41
N VAL A 8 4.27 3.20 14.15
CA VAL A 8 3.49 4.43 13.88
C VAL A 8 4.11 5.66 14.54
N VAL A 9 4.91 5.52 15.60
CA VAL A 9 5.51 6.66 16.32
C VAL A 9 6.81 7.16 15.67
N VAL A 10 7.50 6.32 14.88
CA VAL A 10 8.74 6.74 14.19
C VAL A 10 8.46 7.44 12.85
N ALA A 11 7.31 7.18 12.21
CA ALA A 11 6.88 7.90 11.01
C ALA A 11 6.36 9.33 11.31
N ALA A 12 5.96 9.62 12.56
CA ALA A 12 5.44 10.93 12.96
C ALA A 12 6.54 11.95 13.33
N PHE A 13 7.78 11.51 13.61
CA PHE A 13 8.86 12.42 14.04
C PHE A 13 9.83 12.85 12.92
N SER A 14 9.69 12.34 11.69
CA SER A 14 10.51 12.75 10.54
C SER A 14 9.82 13.74 9.57
N LYS A 15 8.56 14.15 9.86
CA LYS A 15 7.79 15.11 9.03
C LYS A 15 7.61 16.51 9.63
N ALA A 16 8.24 16.81 10.78
CA ALA A 16 8.11 18.11 11.45
C ALA A 16 9.44 18.88 11.51
N THR A 17 10.10 19.08 10.37
CA THR A 17 11.22 20.05 10.29
C THR A 17 11.35 20.79 8.95
N VAL A 18 10.27 21.10 8.23
CA VAL A 18 10.28 22.18 7.21
C VAL A 18 8.88 22.77 7.06
N SER A 19 8.53 23.79 7.85
CA SER A 19 7.68 24.92 7.43
C SER A 19 7.47 25.89 8.60
N SER A 20 8.33 26.90 8.68
CA SER A 20 8.03 28.12 9.43
C SER A 20 8.43 29.33 8.59
N SER A 21 7.50 29.77 7.73
CA SER A 21 7.53 31.14 7.22
C SER A 21 6.13 31.65 6.87
N LEU A 22 5.68 32.59 7.70
CA LEU A 22 4.70 33.67 7.47
C LEU A 22 3.25 33.32 7.09
N ALA A 23 2.33 33.72 7.97
CA ALA A 23 1.55 34.94 7.72
C ALA A 23 0.94 35.52 9.02
N THR A 24 1.45 36.69 9.41
CA THR A 24 0.76 37.76 10.15
C THR A 24 -0.48 38.16 9.32
N THR A 25 -1.66 38.48 9.86
CA THR A 25 -2.04 39.82 10.37
C THR A 25 -3.48 39.82 10.95
N LEU A 26 -3.68 40.72 11.93
CA LEU A 26 -4.94 41.39 12.35
C LEU A 26 -5.96 40.63 13.22
N ALA A 27 -5.90 40.88 14.53
CA ALA A 27 -7.01 41.48 15.27
C ALA A 27 -6.52 42.07 16.61
N SER A 28 -6.84 43.34 16.81
CA SER A 28 -6.53 44.21 17.95
C SER A 28 -7.49 44.03 19.14
N SER A 29 -7.12 44.63 20.28
CA SER A 29 -7.88 44.85 21.54
C SER A 29 -7.84 43.68 22.53
N THR A 30 -7.59 43.82 23.84
CA THR A 30 -7.77 44.95 24.76
C THR A 30 -7.04 44.67 26.10
N VAL A 31 -6.64 45.73 26.82
CA VAL A 31 -6.47 45.82 28.31
C VAL A 31 -5.30 45.05 28.95
N SER A 32 -4.17 45.74 29.20
CA SER A 32 -3.72 46.26 30.53
C SER A 32 -3.30 45.15 31.51
N SER A 33 -2.08 45.13 32.06
CA SER A 33 -1.61 46.14 33.00
C SER A 33 -0.20 45.79 33.51
N ILE A 34 0.61 46.84 33.73
CA ILE A 34 1.41 47.10 34.95
C ILE A 34 2.52 46.05 35.27
N THR A 35 3.81 46.37 35.35
CA THR A 35 4.53 47.65 35.46
C THR A 35 6.03 47.37 35.39
N SER A 36 6.75 48.27 34.72
CA SER A 36 7.96 48.98 35.21
C SER A 36 9.20 48.14 35.50
N SER A 37 10.44 48.48 35.12
CA SER A 37 11.09 49.75 34.79
C SER A 37 12.56 49.44 35.15
N ILE A 38 13.64 49.71 34.42
CA ILE A 38 14.22 50.97 33.93
C ILE A 38 15.65 50.51 33.54
N LYS A 39 16.07 50.62 32.28
CA LYS A 39 16.79 51.75 31.66
C LYS A 39 18.34 51.69 31.87
N PRO A 40 19.15 52.40 31.06
CA PRO A 40 20.14 51.76 30.19
C PRO A 40 21.53 52.45 30.23
N ALA A 41 22.41 52.06 29.28
CA ALA A 41 23.25 52.95 28.47
C ALA A 41 24.79 52.81 28.56
N ASN A 42 25.37 53.05 27.36
CA ASN A 42 26.73 53.48 26.96
C ASN A 42 27.77 52.39 26.63
N THR A 43 28.19 52.20 25.36
CA THR A 43 29.11 52.99 24.48
C THR A 43 30.47 53.29 25.13
N SER A 44 31.67 53.05 24.56
CA SER A 44 32.15 52.46 23.30
C SER A 44 33.70 52.31 23.40
N THR A 45 34.31 51.49 22.52
CA THR A 45 35.68 51.64 21.93
C THR A 45 36.91 51.32 22.84
N VAL A 46 37.98 50.57 22.49
CA VAL A 46 39.04 50.81 21.46
C VAL A 46 40.16 49.70 21.54
N LEU A 47 40.68 49.19 20.38
CA LEU A 47 42.06 48.68 20.00
C LEU A 47 42.70 47.46 20.76
N VAL A 48 43.59 46.58 20.24
CA VAL A 48 44.44 46.50 19.02
C VAL A 48 45.04 45.08 18.83
N THR A 49 45.10 44.60 17.57
CA THR A 49 46.14 43.83 16.79
C THR A 49 47.07 42.79 17.47
N LEU A 50 47.52 41.66 16.90
CA LEU A 50 48.30 41.34 15.65
C LEU A 50 48.31 39.79 15.47
N SER A 51 47.89 39.17 14.36
CA SER A 51 48.64 38.67 13.17
C SER A 51 49.87 37.74 13.35
N SER A 52 49.85 36.54 12.72
CA SER A 52 50.86 35.93 11.79
C SER A 52 50.92 34.37 11.84
N SER A 53 50.57 33.68 10.73
CA SER A 53 51.42 32.87 9.78
C SER A 53 51.71 31.41 10.20
N LYS A 54 51.25 30.34 9.53
CA LYS A 54 51.56 29.69 8.21
C LYS A 54 52.93 28.96 8.07
N VAL A 55 52.84 27.63 7.88
CA VAL A 55 53.53 26.74 6.87
C VAL A 55 54.80 25.91 7.23
N ALA A 56 54.71 24.59 6.90
CA ALA A 56 55.70 23.58 6.42
C ALA A 56 56.74 22.90 7.36
N ASN A 57 56.83 21.55 7.38
CA ASN A 57 57.50 20.66 6.38
C ASN A 57 57.91 19.27 6.94
N ALA A 58 58.21 18.34 6.02
CA ALA A 58 58.29 16.88 6.12
C ALA A 58 59.63 16.22 6.60
N THR A 59 59.50 14.95 7.03
CA THR A 59 60.39 13.74 6.89
C THR A 59 61.90 13.75 7.25
N SER A 60 62.34 12.75 8.04
CA SER A 60 63.49 11.86 7.70
C SER A 60 63.54 10.56 8.53
N ILE A 61 64.12 9.52 7.94
CA ILE A 61 64.30 8.11 8.38
C ILE A 61 65.77 7.89 8.80
N LEU A 62 66.06 7.03 9.80
CA LEU A 62 67.27 6.18 10.03
C LEU A 62 67.30 5.76 11.53
N ALA A 63 67.79 4.62 12.03
CA ALA A 63 67.99 3.24 11.58
C ALA A 63 68.37 2.40 12.85
N SER A 64 68.03 1.11 12.83
CA SER A 64 68.67 -0.05 13.53
C SER A 64 68.99 -0.03 15.03
N SER A 65 68.33 -0.91 15.82
CA SER A 65 68.89 -2.22 16.28
C SER A 65 68.02 -2.85 17.40
N LYS A 66 67.54 -4.08 17.19
CA LYS A 66 66.86 -5.01 18.13
C LYS A 66 67.83 -5.56 19.22
N PRO A 67 67.41 -6.37 20.22
CA PRO A 67 66.04 -6.71 20.70
C PRO A 67 65.88 -6.70 22.25
N ALA A 68 64.64 -6.68 22.77
CA ALA A 68 64.15 -7.60 23.83
C ALA A 68 62.74 -7.24 24.33
N ASN A 69 61.84 -8.24 24.28
CA ASN A 69 60.67 -8.51 25.13
C ASN A 69 59.80 -7.35 25.66
N THR A 70 58.54 -7.28 25.21
CA THR A 70 57.34 -7.10 26.06
C THR A 70 56.04 -7.13 25.23
N THR A 71 55.31 -8.25 25.27
CA THR A 71 54.00 -8.46 24.61
C THR A 71 52.80 -8.26 25.56
N SER A 72 52.90 -7.40 26.57
CA SER A 72 51.83 -7.23 27.58
C SER A 72 51.33 -5.80 27.81
N ALA A 73 51.78 -4.81 27.04
CA ALA A 73 51.47 -3.40 27.32
C ALA A 73 50.30 -2.80 26.51
N SER A 74 50.04 -3.26 25.28
CA SER A 74 49.08 -2.61 24.36
C SER A 74 47.61 -2.93 24.64
N THR A 75 47.28 -4.11 25.19
CA THR A 75 45.91 -4.50 25.57
C THR A 75 45.41 -3.84 26.86
N SER A 76 46.32 -3.32 27.69
CA SER A 76 45.96 -2.64 28.94
C SER A 76 45.53 -1.18 28.75
N ALA A 77 45.97 -0.54 27.66
CA ALA A 77 45.68 0.87 27.36
C ALA A 77 44.28 1.05 26.76
N THR A 78 43.86 0.16 25.86
CA THR A 78 42.48 0.09 25.32
C THR A 78 41.47 -0.32 26.37
N ALA A 79 41.81 -1.22 27.30
CA ALA A 79 40.95 -1.58 28.42
C ALA A 79 40.76 -0.42 29.43
N LYS A 80 41.76 0.45 29.63
CA LYS A 80 41.64 1.67 30.46
C LYS A 80 40.85 2.79 29.78
N GLN A 81 40.94 2.93 28.46
CA GLN A 81 40.08 3.85 27.70
C GLN A 81 38.63 3.36 27.65
N ALA A 82 38.39 2.05 27.51
CA ALA A 82 37.07 1.45 27.61
C ALA A 82 36.48 1.58 29.03
N SER A 83 37.28 1.34 30.08
CA SER A 83 36.88 1.56 31.48
C SER A 83 36.54 3.03 31.78
N GLY A 84 37.29 3.98 31.22
CA GLY A 84 36.99 5.41 31.33
C GLY A 84 35.75 5.84 30.52
N ALA A 85 35.47 5.20 29.39
CA ALA A 85 34.23 5.39 28.64
C ALA A 85 33.02 4.76 29.36
N ILE A 86 33.21 3.64 30.07
CA ILE A 86 32.17 2.97 30.87
C ILE A 86 31.84 3.76 32.14
N SER A 87 32.79 4.50 32.73
CA SER A 87 32.47 5.44 33.84
C SER A 87 31.82 6.74 33.34
N ALA A 88 32.01 7.11 32.08
CA ALA A 88 31.33 8.25 31.43
C ALA A 88 29.94 7.85 30.87
N ALA A 89 29.71 6.56 30.65
CA ALA A 89 28.41 5.98 30.30
C ALA A 89 27.58 5.67 31.56
N ASP A 90 27.26 6.73 32.31
CA ASP A 90 26.17 6.72 33.28
C ASP A 90 24.99 7.53 32.67
N PRO A 91 24.20 6.95 31.74
CA PRO A 91 23.17 7.68 31.00
C PRO A 91 21.87 7.80 31.82
N GLY A 92 21.83 7.27 33.05
CA GLY A 92 20.62 7.13 33.85
C GLY A 92 20.21 8.36 34.67
N LYS A 93 21.04 9.41 34.75
CA LYS A 93 20.77 10.59 35.60
C LYS A 93 20.13 11.79 34.91
N TYR A 94 19.88 11.74 33.60
CA TYR A 94 19.52 12.94 32.83
C TYR A 94 18.25 12.79 31.98
N TYR A 95 17.14 12.46 32.63
CA TYR A 95 15.81 12.64 32.05
C TYR A 95 15.06 13.70 32.86
N LEU A 96 15.29 14.98 32.55
CA LEU A 96 14.37 16.12 32.74
C LEU A 96 15.04 17.38 32.13
N GLY A 97 14.34 18.01 31.18
CA GLY A 97 14.95 18.76 30.09
C GLY A 97 15.51 20.15 30.39
N VAL A 98 16.59 20.52 29.68
CA VAL A 98 17.04 21.88 29.32
C VAL A 98 17.94 21.77 28.07
N ALA A 99 17.89 22.75 27.16
CA ALA A 99 18.46 22.76 25.79
C ALA A 99 19.98 22.47 25.59
N GLY A 100 20.76 22.15 26.64
CA GLY A 100 22.17 21.72 26.53
C GLY A 100 22.39 20.20 26.39
N LEU A 101 21.36 19.39 26.61
CA LEU A 101 21.43 17.92 26.65
C LEU A 101 21.54 17.25 25.27
N SER A 102 21.09 17.91 24.20
CA SER A 102 21.04 17.36 22.83
C SER A 102 22.42 17.05 22.23
N ALA A 103 23.41 17.93 22.43
CA ALA A 103 24.75 17.74 21.88
C ALA A 103 25.52 16.60 22.57
N MET A 104 25.39 16.52 23.91
CA MET A 104 26.05 15.49 24.71
C MET A 104 25.41 14.11 24.51
N GLN A 105 24.09 14.06 24.33
CA GLN A 105 23.37 12.85 23.94
C GLN A 105 23.77 12.37 22.54
N LYS A 106 23.91 13.28 21.56
CA LYS A 106 24.44 12.93 20.23
C LYS A 106 25.86 12.40 20.28
N ALA A 107 26.73 13.01 21.09
CA ALA A 107 28.10 12.55 21.27
C ALA A 107 28.17 11.15 21.92
N ALA A 108 27.35 10.91 22.95
CA ALA A 108 27.25 9.60 23.58
C ALA A 108 26.70 8.53 22.61
N GLN A 109 25.68 8.87 21.81
CA GLN A 109 25.13 7.97 20.80
C GLN A 109 26.17 7.63 19.71
N ALA A 110 26.95 8.61 19.26
CA ALA A 110 28.03 8.39 18.30
C ALA A 110 29.11 7.45 18.86
N ALA A 111 29.50 7.62 20.12
CA ALA A 111 30.46 6.74 20.79
C ALA A 111 29.92 5.30 20.96
N LEU A 112 28.63 5.14 21.29
CA LEU A 112 27.98 3.84 21.39
C LEU A 112 27.87 3.13 20.03
N ASN A 113 27.64 3.88 18.95
CA ASN A 113 27.63 3.34 17.59
C ASN A 113 29.04 2.93 17.15
N GLN A 114 30.05 3.76 17.44
CA GLN A 114 31.45 3.42 17.17
C GLN A 114 31.90 2.15 17.91
N PHE A 115 31.46 1.98 19.16
CA PHE A 115 31.69 0.74 19.90
C PHE A 115 30.98 -0.47 19.28
N LYS A 116 29.78 -0.30 18.72
CA LYS A 116 29.06 -1.38 18.01
C LYS A 116 29.73 -1.79 16.71
N GLU A 117 30.32 -0.83 16.01
CA GLU A 117 31.02 -1.04 14.74
C GLU A 117 32.43 -1.62 14.92
N ASP A 118 33.00 -1.51 16.12
CA ASP A 118 34.31 -2.09 16.44
C ASP A 118 34.29 -3.62 16.25
N PRO A 119 35.08 -4.17 15.31
CA PRO A 119 35.16 -5.60 15.07
C PRO A 119 35.55 -6.42 16.29
N GLU A 120 36.20 -5.83 17.30
CA GLU A 120 36.69 -6.49 18.50
C GLU A 120 35.80 -6.25 19.73
N ALA A 121 34.75 -5.42 19.66
CA ALA A 121 33.90 -5.08 20.80
C ALA A 121 33.22 -6.31 21.45
N TRP A 122 32.99 -7.38 20.70
CA TRP A 122 32.44 -8.62 21.23
C TRP A 122 33.34 -9.28 22.29
N LEU A 123 34.65 -9.04 22.26
CA LEU A 123 35.62 -9.53 23.25
C LEU A 123 35.45 -8.88 24.63
N LEU A 124 34.64 -7.82 24.72
CA LEU A 124 34.35 -7.11 25.97
C LEU A 124 32.97 -7.47 26.55
N VAL A 125 32.16 -8.24 25.81
CA VAL A 125 30.76 -8.51 26.19
C VAL A 125 30.67 -9.33 27.47
N ASP A 126 31.61 -10.25 27.70
CA ASP A 126 31.69 -11.06 28.92
C ASP A 126 31.87 -10.17 30.17
N LYS A 127 32.81 -9.22 30.11
CA LYS A 127 33.08 -8.23 31.16
C LYS A 127 31.91 -7.28 31.33
N ILE A 128 31.32 -6.79 30.23
CA ILE A 128 30.15 -5.91 30.28
C ILE A 128 29.00 -6.60 31.03
N LEU A 129 28.73 -7.87 30.74
CA LEU A 129 27.63 -8.59 31.36
C LEU A 129 27.87 -8.89 32.85
N GLN A 130 29.12 -9.14 33.23
CA GLN A 130 29.50 -9.42 34.62
C GLN A 130 29.62 -8.15 35.47
N GLU A 131 30.28 -7.10 34.97
CA GLU A 131 30.68 -5.94 35.77
C GLU A 131 29.71 -4.75 35.66
N ALA A 132 28.95 -4.63 34.57
CA ALA A 132 28.06 -3.48 34.41
C ALA A 132 26.90 -3.52 35.41
N THR A 133 26.65 -2.38 36.06
CA THR A 133 25.52 -2.21 36.97
C THR A 133 24.26 -1.74 36.26
N TYR A 134 24.41 -1.04 35.13
CA TYR A 134 23.29 -0.50 34.36
C TYR A 134 22.77 -1.50 33.31
N PRO A 135 21.47 -1.85 33.31
CA PRO A 135 20.91 -2.83 32.38
C PRO A 135 21.11 -2.47 30.89
N GLN A 136 21.03 -1.19 30.51
CA GLN A 136 21.18 -0.78 29.09
C GLN A 136 22.56 -1.07 28.52
N THR A 137 23.60 -1.01 29.34
CA THR A 137 24.96 -1.38 28.93
C THR A 137 25.05 -2.89 28.64
N LYS A 138 24.34 -3.72 29.43
CA LYS A 138 24.21 -5.15 29.17
C LYS A 138 23.45 -5.43 27.87
N TYR A 139 22.37 -4.69 27.58
CA TYR A 139 21.67 -4.81 26.30
C TYR A 139 22.55 -4.44 25.11
N LEU A 140 23.34 -3.37 25.23
CA LEU A 140 24.29 -2.97 24.20
C LEU A 140 25.28 -4.11 23.92
N GLY A 141 25.87 -4.69 24.96
CA GLY A 141 26.78 -5.83 24.83
C GLY A 141 26.11 -7.04 24.15
N LEU A 142 24.87 -7.37 24.54
CA LEU A 142 24.11 -8.43 23.88
C LEU A 142 23.78 -8.12 22.42
N GLN A 143 23.52 -6.86 22.08
CA GLN A 143 23.26 -6.45 20.69
C GLN A 143 24.52 -6.59 19.82
N VAL A 144 25.68 -6.23 20.35
CA VAL A 144 26.98 -6.46 19.68
C VAL A 144 27.20 -7.96 19.48
N LEU A 145 26.97 -8.77 20.52
CA LEU A 145 27.16 -10.21 20.45
C LEU A 145 26.24 -10.86 19.41
N ASP A 146 24.96 -10.50 19.42
CA ASP A 146 23.94 -10.94 18.45
C ASP A 146 24.38 -10.65 17.00
N HIS A 147 24.86 -9.43 16.75
CA HIS A 147 25.37 -9.03 15.44
C HIS A 147 26.56 -9.89 14.99
N VAL A 148 27.51 -10.19 15.89
CA VAL A 148 28.65 -11.07 15.59
C VAL A 148 28.20 -12.50 15.29
N ILE A 149 27.25 -13.03 16.05
CA ILE A 149 26.68 -14.37 15.82
C ILE A 149 26.00 -14.44 14.44
N MET A 150 25.32 -13.39 14.01
CA MET A 150 24.65 -13.39 12.71
C MET A 150 25.63 -13.24 11.53
N THR A 151 26.68 -12.44 11.67
CA THR A 151 27.53 -12.02 10.53
C THR A 151 28.87 -12.76 10.41
N ARG A 152 29.45 -13.18 11.55
CA ARG A 152 30.85 -13.65 11.62
C ARG A 152 31.04 -15.03 12.22
N TRP A 153 29.96 -15.68 12.67
CA TRP A 153 30.02 -16.97 13.38
C TRP A 153 30.81 -18.07 12.67
N LYS A 154 30.66 -18.21 11.34
CA LYS A 154 31.38 -19.23 10.55
C LYS A 154 32.89 -18.97 10.42
N VAL A 155 33.34 -17.74 10.64
CA VAL A 155 34.75 -17.34 10.53
C VAL A 155 35.46 -17.46 11.89
N LEU A 156 34.70 -17.42 12.99
CA LEU A 156 35.27 -17.55 14.32
C LEU A 156 35.86 -18.95 14.55
N PRO A 157 37.00 -19.05 15.27
CA PRO A 157 37.52 -20.34 15.72
C PRO A 157 36.48 -21.12 16.53
N LYS A 158 36.38 -22.43 16.30
CA LYS A 158 35.39 -23.29 16.97
C LYS A 158 35.45 -23.20 18.50
N GLU A 159 36.65 -23.06 19.08
CA GLU A 159 36.82 -22.89 20.53
C GLU A 159 36.16 -21.59 21.05
N GLN A 160 36.23 -20.50 20.28
CA GLN A 160 35.57 -19.24 20.64
C GLN A 160 34.06 -19.34 20.54
N CYS A 161 33.54 -19.98 19.49
CA CYS A 161 32.10 -20.26 19.35
C CYS A 161 31.57 -21.07 20.54
N GLN A 162 32.29 -22.11 20.95
CA GLN A 162 31.94 -22.93 22.12
C GLN A 162 32.04 -22.14 23.42
N GLY A 163 33.05 -21.27 23.56
CA GLY A 163 33.19 -20.35 24.69
C GLY A 163 32.01 -19.38 24.83
N ILE A 164 31.62 -18.71 23.75
CA ILE A 164 30.47 -17.79 23.71
C ILE A 164 29.19 -18.53 24.09
N ARG A 165 28.96 -19.71 23.48
CA ARG A 165 27.83 -20.58 23.79
C ARG A 165 27.74 -20.88 25.29
N ASN A 166 28.82 -21.40 25.87
CA ASN A 166 28.83 -21.80 27.27
C ASN A 166 28.64 -20.60 28.20
N PHE A 167 29.22 -19.46 27.85
CA PHE A 167 29.06 -18.22 28.61
C PHE A 167 27.60 -17.75 28.64
N VAL A 168 26.93 -17.67 27.48
CA VAL A 168 25.53 -17.25 27.39
C VAL A 168 24.62 -18.20 28.18
N VAL A 169 24.81 -19.52 28.05
CA VAL A 169 24.04 -20.53 28.79
C VAL A 169 24.22 -20.38 30.29
N ASN A 170 25.46 -20.25 30.78
CA ASN A 170 25.73 -20.11 32.21
C ASN A 170 25.10 -18.82 32.78
N PHE A 171 25.14 -17.73 32.01
CA PHE A 171 24.55 -16.46 32.43
C PHE A 171 23.02 -16.55 32.49
N ILE A 172 22.39 -17.24 31.53
CA ILE A 172 20.95 -17.54 31.57
C ILE A 172 20.60 -18.32 32.84
N ILE A 173 21.34 -19.39 33.15
CA ILE A 173 21.11 -20.21 34.35
C ILE A 173 21.23 -19.37 35.61
N GLN A 174 22.24 -18.49 35.70
CA GLN A 174 22.43 -17.59 36.83
C GLN A 174 21.22 -16.66 37.01
N CYS A 175 20.72 -16.07 35.92
CA CYS A 175 19.57 -15.16 35.95
C CYS A 175 18.25 -15.90 36.28
N SER A 176 18.10 -17.18 35.91
CA SER A 176 16.89 -17.98 36.15
C SER A 176 16.96 -18.93 37.35
N ALA A 177 18.01 -18.85 38.19
CA ALA A 177 18.25 -19.79 39.28
C ALA A 177 17.20 -19.74 40.41
N SER A 178 16.57 -18.58 40.64
CA SER A 178 15.50 -18.40 41.63
C SER A 178 14.33 -17.58 41.07
N GLU A 179 13.17 -17.68 41.71
CA GLU A 179 11.98 -16.93 41.32
C GLU A 179 12.17 -15.40 41.46
N GLU A 180 12.88 -14.92 42.49
CA GLU A 180 13.13 -13.48 42.64
C GLU A 180 14.07 -12.95 41.55
N SER A 181 15.10 -13.72 41.20
CA SER A 181 16.03 -13.36 40.13
C SER A 181 15.32 -13.32 38.77
N LEU A 182 14.49 -14.33 38.49
CA LEU A 182 13.72 -14.41 37.25
C LEU A 182 12.78 -13.20 37.09
N LYS A 183 12.10 -12.79 38.17
CA LYS A 183 11.20 -11.61 38.14
C LYS A 183 11.98 -10.30 37.99
N SER A 184 13.06 -10.12 38.74
CA SER A 184 13.84 -8.86 38.73
C SER A 184 14.62 -8.64 37.45
N GLN A 185 15.08 -9.71 36.79
CA GLN A 185 15.93 -9.64 35.60
C GLN A 185 15.21 -10.04 34.30
N ARG A 186 13.87 -10.15 34.30
CA ARG A 186 13.07 -10.68 33.19
C ARG A 186 13.41 -10.08 31.83
N THR A 187 13.59 -8.77 31.74
CA THR A 187 13.88 -8.11 30.47
C THR A 187 15.27 -8.50 29.93
N LEU A 188 16.27 -8.62 30.81
CA LEU A 188 17.64 -9.02 30.44
C LEU A 188 17.65 -10.49 29.99
N LEU A 189 16.94 -11.33 30.74
CA LEU A 189 16.76 -12.74 30.45
C LEU A 189 16.11 -12.95 29.08
N ASN A 190 15.08 -12.17 28.73
CA ASN A 190 14.47 -12.23 27.40
C ASN A 190 15.47 -11.92 26.28
N LYS A 191 16.35 -10.91 26.44
CA LYS A 191 17.36 -10.62 25.40
C LYS A 191 18.44 -11.69 25.33
N LEU A 192 18.85 -12.26 26.46
CA LEU A 192 19.77 -13.41 26.49
C LEU A 192 19.16 -14.62 25.78
N ASN A 193 17.89 -14.92 26.00
CA ASN A 193 17.19 -16.00 25.32
C ASN A 193 17.17 -15.78 23.80
N LEU A 194 16.95 -14.55 23.32
CA LEU A 194 17.06 -14.22 21.88
C LEU A 194 18.47 -14.47 21.34
N VAL A 195 19.51 -14.04 22.06
CA VAL A 195 20.92 -14.31 21.68
C VAL A 195 21.22 -15.80 21.66
N LEU A 196 20.67 -16.58 22.61
CA LEU A 196 20.79 -18.04 22.58
C LEU A 196 20.12 -18.63 21.33
N VAL A 197 18.92 -18.17 20.98
CA VAL A 197 18.23 -18.62 19.75
C VAL A 197 19.03 -18.24 18.49
N SER A 198 19.66 -17.06 18.47
CA SER A 198 20.61 -16.66 17.43
C SER A 198 21.79 -17.65 17.27
N ILE A 199 22.34 -18.15 18.38
CA ILE A 199 23.38 -19.20 18.36
C ILE A 199 22.82 -20.51 17.82
N LEU A 200 21.62 -20.90 18.27
CA LEU A 200 20.95 -22.13 17.81
C LEU A 200 20.72 -22.11 16.29
N LYS A 201 20.37 -20.97 15.68
CA LYS A 201 20.24 -20.82 14.22
C LYS A 201 21.53 -21.13 13.44
N GLN A 202 22.70 -21.08 14.08
CA GLN A 202 24.00 -21.37 13.47
C GLN A 202 24.52 -22.77 13.82
N GLU A 203 24.37 -23.19 15.07
CA GLU A 203 24.98 -24.43 15.61
C GLU A 203 24.04 -25.63 15.60
N TRP A 204 22.76 -25.42 15.89
CA TRP A 204 21.78 -26.50 15.96
C TRP A 204 21.20 -26.77 14.56
N PRO A 205 21.06 -28.04 14.13
CA PRO A 205 21.25 -29.27 14.91
C PRO A 205 22.64 -29.92 14.80
N HIS A 206 23.46 -29.53 13.82
CA HIS A 206 24.65 -30.29 13.44
C HIS A 206 25.79 -30.27 14.48
N HIS A 207 26.00 -29.15 15.16
CA HIS A 207 27.10 -28.95 16.10
C HIS A 207 26.63 -28.92 17.57
N TRP A 208 25.32 -29.02 17.81
CA TRP A 208 24.75 -29.12 19.16
C TRP A 208 23.55 -30.10 19.21
N PRO A 209 23.75 -31.39 18.91
CA PRO A 209 22.65 -32.36 18.87
C PRO A 209 21.99 -32.60 20.24
N THR A 210 22.71 -32.39 21.34
CA THR A 210 22.25 -32.65 22.72
C THR A 210 21.40 -31.54 23.34
N PHE A 211 21.19 -30.41 22.65
CA PHE A 211 20.54 -29.22 23.22
C PHE A 211 19.18 -29.51 23.86
N ILE A 212 18.29 -30.21 23.16
CA ILE A 212 16.93 -30.51 23.67
C ILE A 212 17.01 -31.38 24.93
N ASN A 213 17.89 -32.38 24.94
CA ASN A 213 18.09 -33.26 26.09
C ASN A 213 18.65 -32.49 27.31
N GLU A 214 19.55 -31.53 27.08
CA GLU A 214 20.09 -30.64 28.11
C GLU A 214 19.00 -29.73 28.70
N ILE A 215 18.16 -29.13 27.84
CA ILE A 215 17.01 -28.31 28.26
C ILE A 215 16.06 -29.11 29.14
N ILE A 216 15.63 -30.29 28.69
CA ILE A 216 14.69 -31.14 29.43
C ILE A 216 15.28 -31.53 30.79
N SER A 217 16.53 -31.98 30.82
CA SER A 217 17.22 -32.35 32.05
C SER A 217 17.26 -31.17 33.05
N SER A 218 17.53 -29.95 32.56
CA SER A 218 17.55 -28.76 33.41
C SER A 218 16.18 -28.33 33.91
N CYS A 219 15.10 -28.59 33.17
CA CYS A 219 13.72 -28.33 33.63
C CYS A 219 13.36 -29.12 34.89
N HIS A 220 13.91 -30.32 35.07
CA HIS A 220 13.69 -31.13 36.27
C HIS A 220 14.50 -30.67 37.50
N THR A 221 15.44 -29.73 37.33
CA THR A 221 16.28 -29.24 38.44
C THR A 221 15.68 -28.08 39.23
N SER A 222 14.93 -27.19 38.57
CA SER A 222 14.29 -26.03 39.19
C SER A 222 13.09 -25.56 38.39
N LEU A 223 12.01 -25.19 39.09
CA LEU A 223 10.79 -24.65 38.47
C LEU A 223 11.03 -23.32 37.76
N SER A 224 11.91 -22.46 38.30
CA SER A 224 12.24 -21.17 37.66
C SER A 224 13.06 -21.36 36.38
N ILE A 225 13.97 -22.35 36.35
CA ILE A 225 14.70 -22.72 35.14
C ILE A 225 13.73 -23.32 34.11
N CYS A 226 12.81 -24.19 34.55
CA CYS A 226 11.76 -24.73 33.70
C CYS A 226 10.91 -23.62 33.06
N GLU A 227 10.49 -22.61 33.82
CA GLU A 227 9.73 -21.46 33.29
C GLU A 227 10.50 -20.73 32.18
N ASN A 228 11.80 -20.47 32.38
CA ASN A 228 12.61 -19.82 31.36
C ASN A 228 12.86 -20.71 30.14
N ASN A 229 13.05 -22.02 30.34
CA ASN A 229 13.24 -22.97 29.26
C ASN A 229 12.00 -23.08 28.36
N MET A 230 10.80 -22.99 28.93
CA MET A 230 9.56 -22.87 28.15
C MET A 230 9.61 -21.62 27.25
N ALA A 231 10.04 -20.47 27.79
CA ALA A 231 10.20 -19.26 26.99
C ALA A 231 11.26 -19.39 25.88
N ILE A 232 12.39 -20.06 26.13
CA ILE A 232 13.42 -20.34 25.12
C ILE A 232 12.87 -21.22 24.00
N LEU A 233 12.18 -22.30 24.36
CA LEU A 233 11.56 -23.23 23.42
C LEU A 233 10.50 -22.54 22.56
N ARG A 234 9.72 -21.63 23.15
CA ARG A 234 8.76 -20.79 22.42
C ARG A 234 9.47 -19.90 21.39
N LEU A 235 10.49 -19.15 21.80
CA LEU A 235 11.24 -18.25 20.90
C LEU A 235 11.93 -19.01 19.77
N LEU A 236 12.48 -20.20 20.06
CA LEU A 236 13.06 -21.08 19.04
C LEU A 236 12.00 -21.50 18.01
N SER A 237 10.79 -21.85 18.47
CA SER A 237 9.67 -22.17 17.57
C SER A 237 9.31 -21.01 16.66
N GLU A 238 9.17 -19.81 17.22
CA GLU A 238 8.81 -18.60 16.46
C GLU A 238 9.89 -18.30 15.38
N GLU A 239 11.18 -18.38 15.72
CA GLU A 239 12.26 -18.13 14.76
C GLU A 239 12.39 -19.19 13.65
N VAL A 240 12.10 -20.46 13.94
CA VAL A 240 12.20 -21.54 12.95
C VAL A 240 10.97 -21.60 12.03
N PHE A 241 9.78 -21.36 12.57
CA PHE A 241 8.52 -21.58 11.84
C PHE A 241 7.81 -20.30 11.39
N ASP A 242 7.94 -19.17 12.10
CA ASP A 242 7.21 -17.94 11.78
C ASP A 242 8.05 -16.96 10.92
N TYR A 243 9.38 -16.91 11.07
CA TYR A 243 10.27 -15.92 10.42
C TYR A 243 11.20 -16.46 9.32
N SER A 244 11.12 -17.76 8.99
CA SER A 244 12.12 -18.44 8.15
C SER A 244 11.97 -18.26 6.64
N ALA A 245 10.90 -17.61 6.16
CA ALA A 245 10.65 -17.38 4.74
C ALA A 245 11.59 -16.33 4.12
N ASP A 246 11.92 -15.26 4.86
CA ASP A 246 12.61 -14.08 4.30
C ASP A 246 14.09 -13.96 4.70
N GLN A 247 14.52 -14.70 5.74
CA GLN A 247 15.87 -14.56 6.35
C GLN A 247 16.80 -15.75 6.09
N MET A 248 16.31 -16.83 5.47
CA MET A 248 17.07 -18.07 5.29
C MET A 248 16.87 -18.67 3.90
N THR A 249 17.91 -19.34 3.40
CA THR A 249 17.80 -20.16 2.18
C THR A 249 16.78 -21.29 2.38
N SER A 250 16.01 -21.61 1.34
CA SER A 250 15.00 -22.68 1.33
C SER A 250 15.48 -24.02 1.89
N THR A 251 16.73 -24.40 1.59
CA THR A 251 17.35 -25.66 2.07
C THR A 251 17.60 -25.66 3.58
N LYS A 252 18.00 -24.52 4.16
CA LYS A 252 18.27 -24.39 5.61
C LYS A 252 16.99 -24.51 6.43
N THR A 253 15.91 -23.87 5.99
CA THR A 253 14.59 -23.92 6.64
C THR A 253 14.04 -25.34 6.68
N LYS A 254 14.15 -26.09 5.57
CA LYS A 254 13.71 -27.49 5.50
C LYS A 254 14.44 -28.37 6.52
N ASN A 255 15.76 -28.23 6.64
CA ASN A 255 16.56 -29.04 7.55
C ASN A 255 16.22 -28.78 9.03
N LEU A 256 16.08 -27.51 9.44
CA LEU A 256 15.70 -27.16 10.82
C LEU A 256 14.33 -27.72 11.20
N LYS A 257 13.36 -27.63 10.28
CA LYS A 257 12.01 -28.19 10.48
C LYS A 257 12.05 -29.70 10.70
N THR A 258 12.75 -30.44 9.84
CA THR A 258 12.84 -31.91 9.96
C THR A 258 13.47 -32.34 11.27
N THR A 259 14.53 -31.67 11.72
CA THR A 259 15.20 -32.05 12.97
C THR A 259 14.38 -31.70 14.21
N MET A 260 13.65 -30.58 14.23
CA MET A 260 12.79 -30.24 15.37
C MET A 260 11.67 -31.26 15.57
N CYS A 261 11.09 -31.76 14.47
CA CYS A 261 10.08 -32.81 14.53
C CYS A 261 10.60 -34.12 15.13
N ALA A 262 11.86 -34.48 14.88
CA ALA A 262 12.46 -35.72 15.41
C ALA A 262 12.61 -35.69 16.95
N GLU A 263 12.95 -34.53 17.51
CA GLU A 263 13.18 -34.34 18.95
C GLU A 263 11.91 -33.93 19.73
N PHE A 264 10.80 -33.67 19.03
CA PHE A 264 9.60 -33.07 19.64
C PHE A 264 8.93 -33.96 20.70
N SER A 265 9.02 -35.28 20.58
CA SER A 265 8.39 -36.22 21.52
C SER A 265 8.76 -35.92 22.98
N SER A 266 10.03 -35.63 23.23
CA SER A 266 10.55 -35.38 24.57
C SER A 266 10.08 -34.02 25.10
N ILE A 267 9.95 -33.02 24.22
CA ILE A 267 9.43 -31.69 24.57
C ILE A 267 7.95 -31.79 24.96
N PHE A 268 7.16 -32.54 24.20
CA PHE A 268 5.73 -32.72 24.48
C PHE A 268 5.50 -33.42 25.83
N GLN A 269 6.28 -34.46 26.13
CA GLN A 269 6.22 -35.16 27.42
C GLN A 269 6.47 -34.21 28.58
N LEU A 270 7.49 -33.35 28.49
CA LEU A 270 7.76 -32.32 29.49
C LEU A 270 6.59 -31.35 29.65
N CYS A 271 6.04 -30.82 28.54
CA CYS A 271 4.88 -29.93 28.62
C CYS A 271 3.67 -30.59 29.30
N ASN A 272 3.40 -31.87 28.99
CA ASN A 272 2.30 -32.62 29.59
C ASN A 272 2.54 -32.88 31.09
N GLU A 273 3.77 -33.24 31.49
CA GLU A 273 4.15 -33.41 32.90
C GLU A 273 3.95 -32.11 33.69
N VAL A 274 4.41 -30.98 33.14
CA VAL A 274 4.26 -29.66 33.77
C VAL A 274 2.78 -29.28 33.89
N LEU A 275 1.97 -29.45 32.85
CA LEU A 275 0.53 -29.13 32.93
C LEU A 275 -0.23 -30.02 33.93
N ASN A 276 0.22 -31.27 34.14
CA ASN A 276 -0.42 -32.18 35.10
C ASN A 276 0.01 -31.92 36.54
N SER A 277 1.27 -31.54 36.77
CA SER A 277 1.85 -31.42 38.13
C SER A 277 1.98 -29.99 38.66
N ALA A 278 2.12 -28.99 37.80
CA ALA A 278 2.41 -27.63 38.23
C ALA A 278 1.23 -26.96 38.95
N THR A 279 1.57 -26.19 39.98
CA THR A 279 0.65 -25.32 40.72
C THR A 279 1.00 -23.83 40.58
N GLN A 280 2.23 -23.53 40.15
CA GLN A 280 2.70 -22.16 39.94
C GLN A 280 2.11 -21.56 38.66
N ALA A 281 1.33 -20.49 38.79
CA ALA A 281 0.60 -19.89 37.68
C ALA A 281 1.51 -19.35 36.56
N SER A 282 2.68 -18.80 36.89
CA SER A 282 3.64 -18.30 35.89
C SER A 282 4.19 -19.41 35.00
N LEU A 283 4.54 -20.56 35.59
CA LEU A 283 5.00 -21.74 34.87
C LEU A 283 3.88 -22.34 34.01
N ILE A 284 2.66 -22.50 34.54
CA ILE A 284 1.51 -23.00 33.77
C ILE A 284 1.28 -22.10 32.55
N LYS A 285 1.28 -20.78 32.75
CA LYS A 285 1.10 -19.81 31.67
C LYS A 285 2.21 -19.90 30.62
N ALA A 286 3.48 -19.97 31.04
CA ALA A 286 4.61 -20.12 30.13
C ALA A 286 4.52 -21.41 29.30
N THR A 287 4.13 -22.53 29.93
CA THR A 287 3.93 -23.82 29.24
C THR A 287 2.76 -23.77 28.26
N LEU A 288 1.63 -23.16 28.62
CA LEU A 288 0.50 -22.97 27.70
C LEU A 288 0.87 -22.08 26.51
N GLU A 289 1.58 -20.97 26.73
CA GLU A 289 2.07 -20.09 25.66
C GLU A 289 3.09 -20.78 24.75
N THR A 290 3.83 -21.76 25.28
CA THR A 290 4.79 -22.56 24.52
C THR A 290 4.07 -23.60 23.67
N LEU A 291 3.13 -24.35 24.25
CA LEU A 291 2.28 -25.30 23.53
C LEU A 291 1.48 -24.62 22.40
N LEU A 292 0.99 -23.41 22.63
CA LEU A 292 0.31 -22.62 21.60
C LEU A 292 1.13 -22.49 20.32
N ARG A 293 2.46 -22.26 20.43
CA ARG A 293 3.35 -22.18 19.26
C ARG A 293 3.69 -23.52 18.64
N PHE A 294 3.51 -24.60 19.38
CA PHE A 294 3.79 -25.95 18.92
C PHE A 294 2.62 -26.57 18.17
N PHE A 295 1.36 -26.27 18.54
CA PHE A 295 0.19 -26.91 17.92
C PHE A 295 0.14 -26.78 16.38
N ASN A 296 0.74 -25.74 15.80
CA ASN A 296 0.71 -25.48 14.36
C ASN A 296 1.54 -26.45 13.51
N TRP A 297 2.50 -27.18 14.09
CA TRP A 297 3.43 -28.01 13.31
C TRP A 297 3.71 -29.38 13.89
N ILE A 298 3.20 -29.70 15.08
CA ILE A 298 3.47 -30.98 15.73
C ILE A 298 2.65 -32.11 15.12
N PRO A 299 3.12 -33.37 15.20
CA PRO A 299 2.34 -34.51 14.71
C PRO A 299 0.99 -34.61 15.43
N LEU A 300 -0.08 -34.77 14.64
CA LEU A 300 -1.47 -34.74 15.11
C LEU A 300 -1.78 -35.78 16.20
N GLY A 301 -1.08 -36.92 16.19
CA GLY A 301 -1.24 -37.96 17.22
C GLY A 301 -1.00 -37.44 18.64
N TYR A 302 -0.03 -36.54 18.85
CA TYR A 302 0.19 -35.93 20.18
C TYR A 302 -0.99 -35.10 20.67
N ILE A 303 -1.80 -34.56 19.75
CA ILE A 303 -2.94 -33.71 20.09
C ILE A 303 -4.18 -34.57 20.33
N PHE A 304 -4.49 -35.49 19.42
CA PHE A 304 -5.78 -36.20 19.42
C PHE A 304 -5.75 -37.58 20.08
N GLU A 305 -4.57 -38.20 20.23
CA GLU A 305 -4.41 -39.52 20.86
C GLU A 305 -3.95 -39.41 22.32
N THR A 306 -3.75 -38.19 22.83
CA THR A 306 -3.41 -37.92 24.23
C THR A 306 -4.55 -37.17 24.93
N PRO A 307 -4.62 -37.16 26.27
CA PRO A 307 -5.69 -36.46 26.99
C PRO A 307 -5.49 -34.94 27.07
N ILE A 308 -4.63 -34.35 26.24
CA ILE A 308 -4.27 -32.92 26.34
C ILE A 308 -5.50 -32.00 26.17
N ILE A 309 -6.42 -32.32 25.25
CA ILE A 309 -7.65 -31.55 25.02
C ILE A 309 -8.53 -31.56 26.29
N ASP A 310 -8.69 -32.73 26.91
CA ASP A 310 -9.45 -32.89 28.15
C ASP A 310 -8.81 -32.12 29.31
N THR A 311 -7.48 -32.17 29.43
CA THR A 311 -6.73 -31.42 30.45
C THR A 311 -6.88 -29.90 30.25
N LEU A 312 -6.76 -29.41 29.01
CA LEU A 312 -6.95 -27.99 28.67
C LEU A 312 -8.34 -27.51 29.10
N ARG A 313 -9.38 -28.24 28.72
CA ARG A 313 -10.76 -27.88 29.04
C ARG A 313 -11.06 -27.93 30.53
N THR A 314 -10.78 -29.05 31.19
CA THR A 314 -11.24 -29.31 32.56
C THR A 314 -10.45 -28.52 33.62
N ARG A 315 -9.14 -28.30 33.42
CA ARG A 315 -8.31 -27.60 34.41
C ARG A 315 -8.18 -26.10 34.15
N PHE A 316 -8.17 -25.67 32.90
CA PHE A 316 -7.68 -24.33 32.56
C PHE A 316 -8.70 -23.44 31.84
N LEU A 317 -9.74 -23.99 31.19
CA LEU A 317 -10.73 -23.16 30.48
C LEU A 317 -11.68 -22.42 31.43
N GLU A 318 -12.16 -23.07 32.49
CA GLU A 318 -13.06 -22.44 33.46
C GLU A 318 -12.34 -21.39 34.32
N MET A 319 -11.05 -21.59 34.57
CA MET A 319 -10.21 -20.71 35.40
C MET A 319 -9.88 -19.37 34.71
N PRO A 320 -10.34 -18.21 35.23
CA PRO A 320 -10.17 -16.92 34.56
C PRO A 320 -8.73 -16.51 34.23
N GLU A 321 -7.75 -16.98 35.02
CA GLU A 321 -6.33 -16.66 34.79
C GLU A 321 -5.76 -17.31 33.53
N PHE A 322 -6.21 -18.52 33.19
CA PHE A 322 -5.69 -19.33 32.09
C PHE A 322 -6.63 -19.38 30.88
N ARG A 323 -7.91 -19.05 31.07
CA ARG A 323 -9.00 -19.12 30.08
C ARG A 323 -8.60 -18.61 28.69
N ASN A 324 -8.01 -17.42 28.59
CA ASN A 324 -7.65 -16.82 27.30
C ASN A 324 -6.59 -17.62 26.55
N VAL A 325 -5.52 -18.04 27.23
CA VAL A 325 -4.44 -18.82 26.58
C VAL A 325 -4.94 -20.22 26.23
N THR A 326 -5.72 -20.84 27.10
CA THR A 326 -6.35 -22.14 26.84
C THR A 326 -7.27 -22.10 25.62
N LEU A 327 -8.11 -21.07 25.49
CA LEU A 327 -9.00 -20.94 24.34
C LEU A 327 -8.22 -20.69 23.05
N LYS A 328 -7.11 -19.95 23.10
CA LYS A 328 -6.19 -19.82 21.95
C LYS A 328 -5.60 -21.18 21.56
N CYS A 329 -5.16 -21.99 22.52
CA CYS A 329 -4.68 -23.35 22.24
C CYS A 329 -5.76 -24.19 21.55
N LEU A 330 -6.99 -24.17 22.06
CA LEU A 330 -8.13 -24.88 21.46
C LEU A 330 -8.49 -24.32 20.07
N THR A 331 -8.26 -23.03 19.84
CA THR A 331 -8.44 -22.39 18.53
C THR A 331 -7.43 -22.90 17.51
N GLU A 332 -6.14 -22.98 17.87
CA GLU A 332 -5.12 -23.55 16.97
C GLU A 332 -5.44 -25.02 16.68
N ILE A 333 -5.78 -25.83 17.70
CA ILE A 333 -6.17 -27.23 17.53
C ILE A 333 -7.39 -27.36 16.60
N GLY A 334 -8.41 -26.50 16.80
CA GLY A 334 -9.61 -26.47 15.97
C GLY A 334 -9.37 -26.03 14.52
N GLY A 335 -8.30 -25.28 14.25
CA GLY A 335 -7.91 -24.86 12.91
C GLY A 335 -7.04 -25.87 12.15
N LEU A 336 -6.62 -26.97 12.77
CA LEU A 336 -5.75 -27.96 12.13
C LEU A 336 -6.48 -28.74 11.03
N GLN A 337 -5.84 -28.88 9.87
CA GLN A 337 -6.29 -29.73 8.77
C GLN A 337 -5.94 -31.19 9.05
N THR A 338 -6.93 -32.06 9.18
CA THR A 338 -6.77 -33.47 9.61
C THR A 338 -6.46 -34.47 8.47
N GLY A 339 -6.19 -33.99 7.25
CA GLY A 339 -5.85 -34.84 6.09
C GLY A 339 -7.03 -35.69 5.58
N GLN A 340 -6.83 -36.41 4.47
CA GLN A 340 -7.92 -37.11 3.73
C GLN A 340 -8.55 -38.31 4.45
N ASN A 341 -8.02 -38.75 5.60
CA ASN A 341 -8.44 -40.01 6.25
C ASN A 341 -9.47 -39.84 7.38
N ASN A 342 -9.96 -38.63 7.67
CA ASN A 342 -11.03 -38.36 8.66
C ASN A 342 -10.80 -39.02 10.04
N ALA A 343 -9.54 -39.28 10.40
CA ALA A 343 -9.21 -40.17 11.53
C ALA A 343 -9.51 -39.55 12.91
N TYR A 344 -9.70 -38.22 12.98
CA TYR A 344 -9.85 -37.47 14.23
C TYR A 344 -11.18 -36.69 14.31
N ASP A 345 -12.11 -36.90 13.38
CA ASP A 345 -13.38 -36.17 13.30
C ASP A 345 -14.20 -36.33 14.58
N GLU A 346 -14.27 -37.54 15.14
CA GLU A 346 -14.97 -37.80 16.41
C GLU A 346 -14.36 -37.00 17.57
N LYS A 347 -13.03 -36.89 17.62
CA LYS A 347 -12.31 -36.10 18.64
C LYS A 347 -12.55 -34.61 18.49
N LEU A 348 -12.61 -34.10 17.25
CA LEU A 348 -12.94 -32.71 16.97
C LEU A 348 -14.38 -32.37 17.35
N VAL A 349 -15.34 -33.24 17.01
CA VAL A 349 -16.74 -33.09 17.40
C VAL A 349 -16.87 -33.09 18.93
N GLN A 350 -16.23 -34.04 19.61
CA GLN A 350 -16.22 -34.11 21.07
C GLN A 350 -15.62 -32.84 21.68
N MET A 351 -14.47 -32.37 21.19
CA MET A 351 -13.84 -31.13 21.63
C MET A 351 -14.79 -29.94 21.46
N PHE A 352 -15.36 -29.74 20.28
CA PHE A 352 -16.21 -28.59 19.98
C PHE A 352 -17.46 -28.56 20.86
N THR A 353 -18.16 -29.69 20.96
CA THR A 353 -19.40 -29.81 21.76
C THR A 353 -19.16 -29.61 23.25
N GLU A 354 -18.09 -30.17 23.80
CA GLU A 354 -17.72 -29.99 25.22
C GLU A 354 -17.25 -28.56 25.51
N VAL A 355 -16.43 -27.98 24.63
CA VAL A 355 -16.00 -26.58 24.78
C VAL A 355 -17.19 -25.64 24.73
N LEU A 356 -18.09 -25.80 23.75
CA LEU A 356 -19.29 -24.96 23.64
C LEU A 356 -20.22 -25.11 24.84
N THR A 357 -20.30 -26.31 25.42
CA THR A 357 -21.04 -26.56 26.67
C THR A 357 -20.39 -25.86 27.88
N THR A 358 -19.05 -25.80 27.94
CA THR A 358 -18.36 -25.00 28.96
C THR A 358 -18.58 -23.49 28.72
N ILE A 359 -18.54 -23.03 27.47
CA ILE A 359 -18.80 -21.63 27.12
C ILE A 359 -20.22 -21.23 27.51
N SER A 360 -21.23 -22.08 27.33
CA SER A 360 -22.62 -21.75 27.69
C SER A 360 -22.85 -21.59 29.20
N LYS A 361 -22.01 -22.22 30.03
CA LYS A 361 -21.98 -21.98 31.48
C LYS A 361 -21.32 -20.63 31.84
N ILE A 362 -20.35 -20.19 31.05
CA ILE A 362 -19.61 -18.94 31.26
C ILE A 362 -20.41 -17.74 30.73
N ILE A 363 -21.00 -17.85 29.54
CA ILE A 363 -21.76 -16.82 28.84
C ILE A 363 -23.13 -17.38 28.45
N PRO A 364 -24.21 -17.03 29.17
CA PRO A 364 -25.56 -17.37 28.76
C PRO A 364 -25.92 -16.74 27.41
N LEU A 365 -26.62 -17.46 26.54
CA LEU A 365 -27.00 -16.95 25.20
C LEU A 365 -27.99 -15.76 25.26
N SER A 366 -28.70 -15.61 26.38
CA SER A 366 -29.59 -14.49 26.66
C SER A 366 -28.86 -13.21 27.08
N LEU A 367 -27.55 -13.28 27.36
CA LEU A 367 -26.76 -12.11 27.74
C LEU A 367 -26.61 -11.16 26.54
N ASP A 368 -26.88 -9.87 26.76
CA ASP A 368 -26.61 -8.84 25.77
C ASP A 368 -25.12 -8.50 25.73
N LEU A 369 -24.40 -9.16 24.83
CA LEU A 369 -22.97 -8.93 24.63
C LEU A 369 -22.66 -7.52 24.12
N LYS A 370 -23.59 -6.88 23.38
CA LYS A 370 -23.37 -5.54 22.82
C LYS A 370 -23.15 -4.51 23.94
N SER A 371 -24.07 -4.44 24.90
CA SER A 371 -23.94 -3.51 26.02
C SER A 371 -22.90 -3.96 27.06
N THR A 372 -22.80 -5.26 27.33
CA THR A 372 -21.90 -5.80 28.37
C THR A 372 -20.43 -5.57 28.00
N TYR A 373 -20.06 -5.74 26.72
CA TYR A 373 -18.66 -5.63 26.26
C TYR A 373 -18.04 -4.25 26.55
N ASN A 374 -18.81 -3.18 26.36
CA ASN A 374 -18.34 -1.80 26.58
C ASN A 374 -18.03 -1.50 28.07
N SER A 375 -18.64 -2.24 28.99
CA SER A 375 -18.40 -2.12 30.43
C SER A 375 -17.41 -3.15 31.00
N SER A 376 -16.92 -4.06 30.15
CA SER A 376 -16.06 -5.18 30.54
C SER A 376 -14.58 -4.78 30.62
N ASN A 377 -13.78 -5.52 31.40
CA ASN A 377 -12.34 -5.28 31.46
C ASN A 377 -11.62 -5.88 30.23
N SER A 378 -10.35 -5.49 30.03
CA SER A 378 -9.54 -5.93 28.87
C SER A 378 -9.40 -7.46 28.74
N LYS A 379 -9.42 -8.23 29.84
CA LYS A 379 -9.31 -9.70 29.77
C LYS A 379 -10.58 -10.34 29.26
N ASP A 380 -11.73 -9.83 29.68
CA ASP A 380 -13.05 -10.31 29.22
C ASP A 380 -13.30 -9.89 27.76
N GLN A 381 -12.88 -8.68 27.37
CA GLN A 381 -12.89 -8.26 25.97
C GLN A 381 -12.03 -9.17 25.09
N GLU A 382 -10.81 -9.50 25.55
CA GLU A 382 -9.93 -10.47 24.89
C GLU A 382 -10.56 -11.87 24.85
N PHE A 383 -11.29 -12.28 25.88
CA PHE A 383 -11.99 -13.57 25.90
C PHE A 383 -13.06 -13.67 24.82
N ILE A 384 -13.88 -12.64 24.64
CA ILE A 384 -14.90 -12.59 23.58
C ILE A 384 -14.25 -12.62 22.20
N GLN A 385 -13.15 -11.90 22.00
CA GLN A 385 -12.38 -11.96 20.76
C GLN A 385 -11.83 -13.37 20.50
N ASN A 386 -11.25 -14.03 21.51
CA ASN A 386 -10.77 -15.41 21.40
C ASN A 386 -11.90 -16.40 21.11
N LEU A 387 -13.11 -16.16 21.63
CA LEU A 387 -14.29 -16.98 21.33
C LEU A 387 -14.74 -16.80 19.88
N ALA A 388 -14.71 -15.57 19.37
CA ALA A 388 -14.97 -15.31 17.95
C ALA A 388 -13.98 -16.10 17.09
N LEU A 389 -12.68 -15.97 17.36
CA LEU A 389 -11.61 -16.70 16.65
C LEU A 389 -11.76 -18.21 16.75
N PHE A 390 -12.10 -18.75 17.92
CA PHE A 390 -12.34 -20.19 18.09
C PHE A 390 -13.45 -20.70 17.18
N LEU A 391 -14.61 -20.02 17.22
CA LEU A 391 -15.78 -20.43 16.45
C LEU A 391 -15.54 -20.28 14.94
N THR A 392 -15.00 -19.14 14.50
CA THR A 392 -14.77 -18.89 13.08
C THR A 392 -13.67 -19.77 12.50
N ASN A 393 -12.58 -20.02 13.24
CA ASN A 393 -11.51 -20.90 12.78
C ASN A 393 -11.97 -22.36 12.70
N PHE A 394 -12.67 -22.85 13.73
CA PHE A 394 -13.21 -24.21 13.73
C PHE A 394 -14.19 -24.42 12.57
N PHE A 395 -15.15 -23.50 12.38
CA PHE A 395 -16.10 -23.63 11.27
C PHE A 395 -15.45 -23.46 9.90
N SER A 396 -14.42 -22.63 9.77
CA SER A 396 -13.72 -22.46 8.50
C SER A 396 -13.08 -23.76 7.98
N VAL A 397 -12.80 -24.73 8.85
CA VAL A 397 -12.19 -26.00 8.46
C VAL A 397 -13.18 -27.18 8.58
N HIS A 398 -14.00 -27.20 9.63
CA HIS A 398 -14.74 -28.39 10.07
C HIS A 398 -16.27 -28.20 10.14
N LEU A 399 -16.83 -27.17 9.50
CA LEU A 399 -18.29 -26.88 9.55
C LEU A 399 -19.16 -28.10 9.22
N ASN A 400 -18.78 -28.86 8.20
CA ASN A 400 -19.51 -30.05 7.73
C ASN A 400 -19.68 -31.11 8.83
N LEU A 401 -18.73 -31.23 9.77
CA LEU A 401 -18.84 -32.18 10.88
C LEU A 401 -20.02 -31.83 11.79
N ILE A 402 -20.16 -30.54 12.12
CA ILE A 402 -21.22 -30.04 13.02
C ILE A 402 -22.57 -29.99 12.29
N GLU A 403 -22.56 -29.67 10.99
CA GLU A 403 -23.74 -29.70 10.12
C GLU A 403 -24.42 -31.07 10.01
N ASN A 404 -23.64 -32.14 10.13
CA ASN A 404 -24.08 -33.52 9.98
C ASN A 404 -24.43 -34.17 11.32
N LEU A 405 -24.27 -33.46 12.45
CA LEU A 405 -24.69 -33.97 13.74
C LEU A 405 -26.21 -34.15 13.80
N PRO A 406 -26.68 -35.23 14.46
CA PRO A 406 -28.10 -35.43 14.69
C PRO A 406 -28.67 -34.33 15.58
N ASN A 407 -27.90 -33.87 16.58
CA ASN A 407 -28.25 -32.72 17.38
C ASN A 407 -27.82 -31.42 16.69
N ARG A 408 -28.78 -30.76 16.05
CA ARG A 408 -28.55 -29.49 15.33
C ARG A 408 -28.36 -28.29 16.27
N ASP A 409 -28.66 -28.44 17.55
CA ASP A 409 -28.59 -27.34 18.51
C ASP A 409 -27.18 -26.77 18.61
N PHE A 410 -26.13 -27.60 18.58
CA PHE A 410 -24.75 -27.12 18.64
C PHE A 410 -24.38 -26.23 17.45
N LEU A 411 -24.88 -26.55 16.24
CA LEU A 411 -24.71 -25.72 15.06
C LEU A 411 -25.37 -24.35 15.28
N THR A 412 -26.66 -24.38 15.63
CA THR A 412 -27.49 -23.18 15.78
C THR A 412 -27.00 -22.29 16.93
N HIS A 413 -26.71 -22.85 18.10
CA HIS A 413 -26.24 -22.10 19.27
C HIS A 413 -24.89 -21.44 19.03
N ALA A 414 -23.94 -22.15 18.42
CA ALA A 414 -22.63 -21.58 18.07
C ALA A 414 -22.77 -20.40 17.08
N HIS A 415 -23.64 -20.53 16.09
CA HIS A 415 -23.93 -19.44 15.16
C HIS A 415 -24.65 -18.28 15.84
N PHE A 416 -25.53 -18.54 16.82
CA PHE A 416 -26.13 -17.47 17.61
C PHE A 416 -25.12 -16.75 18.51
N TYR A 417 -24.11 -17.45 19.07
CA TYR A 417 -22.99 -16.76 19.71
C TYR A 417 -22.28 -15.84 18.71
N LEU A 418 -21.99 -16.29 17.50
CA LEU A 418 -21.40 -15.44 16.46
C LEU A 418 -22.29 -14.24 16.12
N ILE A 419 -23.61 -14.40 16.04
CA ILE A 419 -24.55 -13.28 15.84
C ILE A 419 -24.45 -12.27 16.98
N ARG A 420 -24.49 -12.73 18.24
CA ARG A 420 -24.37 -11.86 19.42
C ARG A 420 -23.03 -11.14 19.46
N ILE A 421 -21.94 -11.83 19.13
CA ILE A 421 -20.59 -11.25 19.04
C ILE A 421 -20.54 -10.22 17.91
N SER A 422 -21.17 -10.49 16.76
CA SER A 422 -21.22 -9.58 15.61
C SER A 422 -21.98 -8.27 15.91
N GLN A 423 -22.82 -8.24 16.95
CA GLN A 423 -23.52 -7.04 17.40
C GLN A 423 -22.64 -6.08 18.20
N ILE A 424 -21.49 -6.54 18.72
CA ILE A 424 -20.54 -5.74 19.52
C ILE A 424 -20.01 -4.57 18.68
N GLU A 425 -19.84 -3.42 19.32
CA GLU A 425 -19.28 -2.20 18.71
C GLU A 425 -17.74 -2.21 18.80
N ASP A 426 -17.14 -3.25 18.23
CA ASP A 426 -15.68 -3.38 18.09
C ASP A 426 -15.33 -3.77 16.66
N ARG A 427 -14.49 -2.95 16.01
CA ARG A 427 -14.15 -3.07 14.59
C ARG A 427 -13.40 -4.36 14.27
N GLU A 428 -12.50 -4.79 15.14
CA GLU A 428 -11.66 -5.96 14.89
C GLU A 428 -12.44 -7.26 15.11
N ILE A 429 -13.29 -7.32 16.15
CA ILE A 429 -14.21 -8.44 16.37
C ILE A 429 -15.19 -8.57 15.20
N PHE A 430 -15.77 -7.47 14.73
CA PHE A 430 -16.70 -7.50 13.62
C PHE A 430 -16.03 -7.99 12.33
N LYS A 431 -14.79 -7.57 12.03
CA LYS A 431 -14.02 -8.09 10.89
C LYS A 431 -13.84 -9.62 10.94
N ILE A 432 -13.45 -10.16 12.11
CA ILE A 432 -13.28 -11.60 12.32
C ILE A 432 -14.59 -12.35 12.00
N CYS A 433 -15.72 -11.87 12.52
CA CYS A 433 -17.01 -12.48 12.26
C CYS A 433 -17.44 -12.32 10.80
N LEU A 434 -17.25 -11.14 10.21
CA LEU A 434 -17.65 -10.81 8.85
C LEU A 434 -16.89 -11.66 7.81
N GLU A 435 -15.60 -11.92 8.01
CA GLU A 435 -14.82 -12.81 7.15
C GLU A 435 -15.44 -14.22 7.12
N TYR A 436 -15.77 -14.77 8.29
CA TYR A 436 -16.47 -16.05 8.39
C TYR A 436 -17.85 -16.00 7.74
N TRP A 437 -18.65 -14.96 8.03
CA TRP A 437 -19.99 -14.84 7.48
C TRP A 437 -19.99 -14.81 5.97
N THR A 438 -19.07 -14.04 5.38
CA THR A 438 -18.89 -13.93 3.93
C THR A 438 -18.57 -15.29 3.33
N LYS A 439 -17.61 -16.02 3.92
CA LYS A 439 -17.29 -17.39 3.50
C LYS A 439 -18.50 -18.33 3.58
N LEU A 440 -19.23 -18.33 4.69
CA LEU A 440 -20.41 -19.18 4.86
C LEU A 440 -21.48 -18.89 3.80
N VAL A 441 -21.86 -17.62 3.61
CA VAL A 441 -22.94 -17.27 2.68
C VAL A 441 -22.53 -17.49 1.22
N GLN A 442 -21.24 -17.32 0.90
CA GLN A 442 -20.70 -17.67 -0.40
C GLN A 442 -20.78 -19.18 -0.65
N GLU A 443 -20.32 -20.03 0.27
CA GLU A 443 -20.40 -21.50 0.11
C GLU A 443 -21.85 -21.99 -0.05
N LEU A 444 -22.79 -21.40 0.71
CA LEU A 444 -24.22 -21.72 0.58
C LEU A 444 -24.81 -21.26 -0.75
N TYR A 445 -24.32 -20.14 -1.30
CA TYR A 445 -24.73 -19.65 -2.61
C TYR A 445 -24.14 -20.49 -3.74
N ASP A 446 -22.88 -20.88 -3.64
CA ASP A 446 -22.20 -21.72 -4.64
C ASP A 446 -22.88 -23.09 -4.76
N GLU A 447 -23.38 -23.65 -3.65
CA GLU A 447 -24.25 -24.85 -3.69
C GLU A 447 -25.49 -24.62 -4.57
N MET A 448 -26.18 -23.49 -4.41
CA MET A 448 -27.34 -23.12 -5.23
C MET A 448 -26.97 -22.92 -6.70
N GLN A 449 -25.82 -22.30 -6.98
CA GLN A 449 -25.34 -22.05 -8.34
C GLN A 449 -24.95 -23.34 -9.06
N SER A 450 -24.44 -24.34 -8.32
CA SER A 450 -24.02 -25.64 -8.84
C SER A 450 -25.16 -26.60 -9.18
N LEU A 451 -26.41 -26.25 -8.84
CA LEU A 451 -27.56 -27.13 -9.12
C LEU A 451 -27.73 -27.35 -10.62
N PRO A 452 -27.92 -28.61 -11.09
CA PRO A 452 -28.06 -28.95 -12.51
C PRO A 452 -29.41 -28.54 -13.13
N ILE A 453 -30.03 -27.47 -12.61
CA ILE A 453 -31.32 -26.92 -13.08
C ILE A 453 -31.21 -26.45 -14.55
N THR A 454 -29.98 -26.20 -15.04
CA THR A 454 -29.68 -25.77 -16.41
C THR A 454 -29.89 -26.84 -17.48
N ASP A 455 -29.94 -28.14 -17.14
CA ASP A 455 -30.01 -29.23 -18.11
C ASP A 455 -31.45 -29.70 -18.43
N VAL A 456 -32.47 -29.12 -17.80
CA VAL A 456 -33.86 -29.58 -17.92
C VAL A 456 -34.68 -28.69 -18.86
N ASN A 457 -34.69 -29.10 -20.13
CA ASN A 457 -35.70 -28.82 -21.17
C ASN A 457 -36.00 -27.33 -21.50
N PRO A 458 -35.67 -26.83 -22.72
CA PRO A 458 -35.83 -25.41 -23.10
C PRO A 458 -37.26 -24.84 -23.04
N LEU A 459 -38.30 -25.67 -22.95
CA LEU A 459 -39.69 -25.24 -22.74
C LEU A 459 -40.01 -24.83 -21.28
N ILE A 460 -39.24 -25.30 -20.29
CA ILE A 460 -39.35 -24.88 -18.88
C ILE A 460 -38.57 -23.57 -18.63
N ASN A 461 -37.65 -23.23 -19.54
CA ASN A 461 -36.79 -22.04 -19.48
C ASN A 461 -37.56 -20.71 -19.58
N MET A 462 -38.83 -20.70 -20.03
CA MET A 462 -39.68 -19.50 -19.95
C MET A 462 -40.23 -19.23 -18.54
N GLY A 463 -40.20 -20.19 -17.62
CA GLY A 463 -40.73 -20.05 -16.24
C GLY A 463 -39.72 -20.26 -15.11
N VAL A 464 -38.55 -20.83 -15.41
CA VAL A 464 -37.49 -21.19 -14.43
C VAL A 464 -36.19 -20.41 -14.69
N GLY A 465 -36.30 -19.22 -15.29
CA GLY A 465 -35.18 -18.37 -15.70
C GLY A 465 -34.54 -17.55 -14.57
N GLY A 466 -34.19 -18.19 -13.45
CA GLY A 466 -33.66 -17.50 -12.26
C GLY A 466 -32.17 -17.67 -11.98
N LEU A 467 -31.46 -18.56 -12.67
CA LEU A 467 -30.04 -18.87 -12.39
C LEU A 467 -29.07 -18.45 -13.51
N SER A 468 -29.55 -18.32 -14.75
CA SER A 468 -28.78 -17.82 -15.90
C SER A 468 -29.03 -16.34 -16.23
N ASN A 469 -30.04 -15.74 -15.60
CA ASN A 469 -30.42 -14.33 -15.78
C ASN A 469 -29.94 -13.54 -14.55
N PRO A 470 -29.27 -12.38 -14.71
CA PRO A 470 -28.71 -11.64 -13.58
C PRO A 470 -29.82 -11.15 -12.62
N GLY A 471 -29.91 -11.78 -11.44
CA GLY A 471 -30.78 -11.40 -10.33
C GLY A 471 -31.14 -12.58 -9.42
N ALA A 472 -31.45 -12.28 -8.15
CA ALA A 472 -31.77 -13.28 -7.14
C ALA A 472 -32.98 -14.16 -7.52
N PRO A 473 -32.87 -15.50 -7.36
CA PRO A 473 -33.97 -16.42 -7.65
C PRO A 473 -35.10 -16.31 -6.61
N ASN A 474 -36.32 -16.69 -6.99
CA ASN A 474 -37.43 -16.76 -6.04
C ASN A 474 -37.20 -17.93 -5.05
N PRO A 475 -37.14 -17.69 -3.73
CA PRO A 475 -36.80 -18.72 -2.74
C PRO A 475 -37.79 -19.89 -2.71
N THR A 476 -39.05 -19.65 -3.09
CA THR A 476 -40.11 -20.67 -3.14
C THR A 476 -39.79 -21.79 -4.14
N MET A 477 -39.05 -21.48 -5.21
CA MET A 477 -38.65 -22.48 -6.21
C MET A 477 -37.60 -23.47 -5.68
N LEU A 478 -36.83 -23.05 -4.68
CA LEU A 478 -35.74 -23.84 -4.10
C LEU A 478 -36.16 -24.58 -2.83
N ALA A 479 -37.34 -24.30 -2.29
CA ALA A 479 -37.83 -24.87 -1.02
C ALA A 479 -37.89 -26.41 -1.00
N ASN A 480 -38.10 -27.04 -2.17
CA ASN A 480 -38.19 -28.49 -2.30
C ASN A 480 -36.83 -29.19 -2.48
N TYR A 481 -35.73 -28.44 -2.59
CA TYR A 481 -34.39 -29.01 -2.71
C TYR A 481 -33.75 -29.19 -1.32
N PRO A 482 -33.02 -30.30 -1.08
CA PRO A 482 -32.36 -30.55 0.20
C PRO A 482 -31.04 -29.77 0.34
N LEU A 483 -31.12 -28.43 0.35
CA LEU A 483 -29.97 -27.53 0.40
C LEU A 483 -29.45 -27.31 1.83
N ARG A 484 -28.14 -27.10 1.98
CA ARG A 484 -27.51 -26.73 3.27
C ARG A 484 -28.11 -25.46 3.85
N LYS A 485 -28.44 -24.48 3.00
CA LYS A 485 -28.99 -23.18 3.44
C LYS A 485 -30.21 -23.32 4.35
N HIS A 486 -31.05 -24.35 4.13
CA HIS A 486 -32.25 -24.58 4.92
C HIS A 486 -31.96 -24.91 6.39
N LYS A 487 -30.77 -25.43 6.70
CA LYS A 487 -30.31 -25.65 8.08
C LYS A 487 -30.05 -24.34 8.83
N TYR A 488 -29.88 -23.23 8.11
CA TYR A 488 -29.46 -21.94 8.64
C TYR A 488 -30.54 -20.85 8.54
N ASN A 489 -31.77 -21.15 8.11
CA ASN A 489 -32.80 -20.14 7.80
C ASN A 489 -32.95 -19.07 8.91
N GLU A 490 -33.06 -19.48 10.18
CA GLU A 490 -33.19 -18.55 11.31
C GLU A 490 -31.91 -17.73 11.54
N VAL A 491 -30.74 -18.36 11.43
CA VAL A 491 -29.44 -17.70 11.55
C VAL A 491 -29.24 -16.67 10.45
N LEU A 492 -29.54 -17.00 9.20
CA LEU A 492 -29.38 -16.11 8.04
C LEU A 492 -30.32 -14.91 8.10
N SER A 493 -31.56 -15.09 8.60
CA SER A 493 -32.48 -13.96 8.79
C SER A 493 -31.98 -12.98 9.85
N ASN A 494 -31.47 -13.48 10.99
CA ASN A 494 -30.82 -12.64 12.01
C ASN A 494 -29.54 -11.97 11.47
N LEU A 495 -28.77 -12.68 10.63
CA LEU A 495 -27.56 -12.16 10.02
C LEU A 495 -27.86 -10.99 9.07
N ARG A 496 -28.94 -11.06 8.28
CA ARG A 496 -29.38 -9.93 7.44
C ARG A 496 -29.61 -8.68 8.26
N VAL A 497 -30.29 -8.81 9.40
CA VAL A 497 -30.52 -7.69 10.33
C VAL A 497 -29.20 -7.10 10.82
N VAL A 498 -28.26 -7.95 11.27
CA VAL A 498 -26.93 -7.50 11.73
C VAL A 498 -26.16 -6.81 10.61
N MET A 499 -26.13 -7.36 9.39
CA MET A 499 -25.42 -6.77 8.26
C MET A 499 -25.99 -5.42 7.84
N ILE A 500 -27.32 -5.25 7.92
CA ILE A 500 -27.98 -3.96 7.67
C ILE A 500 -27.62 -2.95 8.78
N GLU A 501 -27.66 -3.36 10.04
CA GLU A 501 -27.38 -2.47 11.19
C GLU A 501 -25.90 -2.10 11.32
N LYS A 502 -24.99 -2.97 10.86
CA LYS A 502 -23.54 -2.77 10.86
C LYS A 502 -23.01 -2.23 9.53
N MET A 503 -23.90 -1.82 8.64
CA MET A 503 -23.49 -1.32 7.34
C MET A 503 -22.64 -0.06 7.51
N VAL A 504 -21.47 -0.05 6.87
CA VAL A 504 -20.49 1.03 6.98
C VAL A 504 -20.76 2.07 5.90
N ARG A 505 -20.37 3.31 6.17
CA ARG A 505 -20.53 4.43 5.23
C ARG A 505 -19.86 4.11 3.87
N PRO A 506 -20.61 4.17 2.76
CA PRO A 506 -20.07 4.08 1.41
C PRO A 506 -19.16 5.27 1.06
N GLU A 507 -18.22 5.07 0.13
CA GLU A 507 -17.30 6.14 -0.29
C GLU A 507 -17.97 7.31 -1.02
N GLU A 508 -19.19 7.10 -1.53
CA GLU A 508 -19.99 8.11 -2.21
C GLU A 508 -20.71 9.07 -1.24
N VAL A 509 -20.78 8.74 0.05
CA VAL A 509 -21.41 9.58 1.07
C VAL A 509 -20.37 10.48 1.72
N LEU A 510 -20.43 11.78 1.41
CA LEU A 510 -19.40 12.76 1.78
C LEU A 510 -19.68 13.53 3.08
N ILE A 511 -20.83 13.27 3.72
CA ILE A 511 -21.23 13.91 4.96
C ILE A 511 -21.13 12.94 6.14
N VAL A 512 -20.77 13.46 7.30
CA VAL A 512 -20.62 12.71 8.55
C VAL A 512 -21.09 13.55 9.74
N GLU A 513 -21.56 12.88 10.78
CA GLU A 513 -21.78 13.50 12.08
C GLU A 513 -20.44 13.58 12.82
N ASN A 514 -20.01 14.78 13.22
CA ASN A 514 -18.81 14.95 14.04
C ASN A 514 -19.08 14.64 15.53
N ASP A 515 -18.04 14.68 16.35
CA ASP A 515 -18.15 14.40 17.80
C ASP A 515 -19.08 15.39 18.53
N GLU A 516 -19.29 16.57 17.96
CA GLU A 516 -20.22 17.59 18.46
C GLU A 516 -21.69 17.37 18.04
N GLY A 517 -21.98 16.37 17.20
CA GLY A 517 -23.34 16.07 16.70
C GLY A 517 -23.79 16.97 15.53
N GLU A 518 -22.86 17.63 14.85
CA GLU A 518 -23.11 18.44 13.66
C GLU A 518 -22.78 17.65 12.38
N ILE A 519 -23.54 17.90 11.32
CA ILE A 519 -23.27 17.32 10.01
C ILE A 519 -22.20 18.15 9.31
N VAL A 520 -21.09 17.50 8.97
CA VAL A 520 -19.92 18.12 8.32
C VAL A 520 -19.49 17.34 7.09
N ARG A 521 -18.73 17.99 6.21
CA ARG A 521 -18.10 17.36 5.04
C ARG A 521 -16.80 16.66 5.44
N GLU A 522 -16.62 15.41 5.00
CA GLU A 522 -15.38 14.67 5.20
C GLU A 522 -14.56 14.56 3.91
N PHE A 523 -13.29 14.95 3.97
CA PHE A 523 -12.37 14.95 2.82
C PHE A 523 -11.46 13.71 2.74
N VAL A 524 -11.35 12.95 3.83
CA VAL A 524 -10.37 11.87 3.96
C VAL A 524 -11.08 10.53 3.83
N LYS A 525 -10.66 9.72 2.85
CA LYS A 525 -11.15 8.35 2.70
C LYS A 525 -10.26 7.40 3.51
N GLU A 526 -10.82 6.75 4.54
CA GLU A 526 -10.12 5.71 5.28
C GLU A 526 -10.14 4.37 4.50
N SER A 527 -8.96 3.89 4.07
CA SER A 527 -8.83 2.66 3.26
C SER A 527 -9.40 1.42 3.95
N ASP A 528 -9.22 1.29 5.26
CA ASP A 528 -9.71 0.16 6.05
C ASP A 528 -11.26 0.19 6.15
N THR A 529 -11.88 1.38 6.08
CA THR A 529 -13.33 1.57 6.14
C THR A 529 -13.96 1.21 4.80
N ILE A 530 -13.28 1.52 3.69
CA ILE A 530 -13.65 1.08 2.34
C ILE A 530 -13.62 -0.45 2.24
N GLN A 531 -12.57 -1.10 2.73
CA GLN A 531 -12.49 -2.57 2.67
C GLN A 531 -13.60 -3.22 3.50
N LEU A 532 -13.87 -2.69 4.70
CA LEU A 532 -14.96 -3.18 5.54
C LEU A 532 -16.32 -3.02 4.84
N TYR A 533 -16.59 -1.87 4.22
CA TYR A 533 -17.80 -1.67 3.40
C TYR A 533 -17.91 -2.70 2.26
N LYS A 534 -16.82 -2.96 1.53
CA LYS A 534 -16.80 -3.94 0.42
C LYS A 534 -17.19 -5.33 0.90
N THR A 535 -16.59 -5.80 1.98
CA THR A 535 -16.88 -7.13 2.53
C THR A 535 -18.30 -7.21 3.12
N THR A 536 -18.78 -6.18 3.82
CA THR A 536 -20.17 -6.15 4.32
C THR A 536 -21.18 -6.15 3.17
N ARG A 537 -20.90 -5.38 2.11
CA ARG A 537 -21.69 -5.38 0.88
C ARG A 537 -21.74 -6.76 0.24
N GLU A 538 -20.59 -7.41 0.06
CA GLU A 538 -20.51 -8.75 -0.51
C GLU A 538 -21.35 -9.76 0.28
N CYS A 539 -21.19 -9.79 1.61
CA CYS A 539 -21.98 -10.65 2.48
C CYS A 539 -23.48 -10.37 2.34
N LEU A 540 -23.90 -9.10 2.30
CA LEU A 540 -25.29 -8.72 2.16
C LEU A 540 -25.87 -9.08 0.77
N VAL A 541 -25.09 -8.96 -0.30
CA VAL A 541 -25.48 -9.37 -1.65
C VAL A 541 -25.73 -10.87 -1.69
N TYR A 542 -24.84 -11.70 -1.13
CA TYR A 542 -25.06 -13.14 -1.03
C TYR A 542 -26.32 -13.47 -0.20
N LEU A 543 -26.50 -12.83 0.95
CA LEU A 543 -27.71 -12.99 1.75
C LEU A 543 -28.99 -12.64 1.00
N THR A 544 -28.92 -11.63 0.12
CA THR A 544 -30.03 -11.23 -0.75
C THR A 544 -30.33 -12.30 -1.79
N HIS A 545 -29.31 -12.96 -2.36
CA HIS A 545 -29.53 -14.08 -3.28
C HIS A 545 -30.07 -15.34 -2.61
N LEU A 546 -29.65 -15.61 -1.36
CA LEU A 546 -30.12 -16.76 -0.59
C LEU A 546 -31.61 -16.67 -0.23
N ASP A 547 -32.09 -15.44 0.02
CA ASP A 547 -33.51 -15.12 0.19
C ASP A 547 -33.79 -13.61 -0.03
N VAL A 548 -34.27 -13.29 -1.24
CA VAL A 548 -34.58 -11.90 -1.61
C VAL A 548 -35.84 -11.38 -0.92
N VAL A 549 -36.78 -12.26 -0.60
CA VAL A 549 -38.06 -11.90 0.01
C VAL A 549 -37.85 -11.49 1.47
N ASP A 550 -37.08 -12.29 2.22
CA ASP A 550 -36.71 -11.94 3.60
C ASP A 550 -35.94 -10.60 3.65
N THR A 551 -35.01 -10.39 2.70
CA THR A 551 -34.25 -9.14 2.61
C THR A 551 -35.16 -7.93 2.31
N GLU A 552 -36.06 -8.04 1.33
CA GLU A 552 -37.04 -6.99 0.98
C GLU A 552 -37.93 -6.67 2.19
N ASN A 553 -38.43 -7.68 2.89
CA ASN A 553 -39.30 -7.52 4.05
C ASN A 553 -38.58 -6.81 5.21
N ILE A 554 -37.36 -7.22 5.55
CA ILE A 554 -36.57 -6.61 6.63
C ILE A 554 -36.28 -5.14 6.32
N MET A 555 -35.84 -4.82 5.10
CA MET A 555 -35.55 -3.43 4.71
C MET A 555 -36.81 -2.57 4.67
N THR A 556 -37.93 -3.11 4.19
CA THR A 556 -39.21 -2.39 4.12
C THR A 556 -39.78 -2.11 5.51
N ASP A 557 -39.73 -3.10 6.41
CA ASP A 557 -40.19 -2.92 7.80
C ASP A 557 -39.32 -1.90 8.55
N LYS A 558 -37.99 -1.98 8.43
CA LYS A 558 -37.08 -0.98 9.00
C LYS A 558 -37.35 0.41 8.43
N LEU A 559 -37.62 0.55 7.13
CA LEU A 559 -37.96 1.84 6.52
C LEU A 559 -39.28 2.39 7.07
N ALA A 560 -40.30 1.55 7.22
CA ALA A 560 -41.57 1.95 7.82
C ALA A 560 -41.39 2.51 9.24
N ARG A 561 -40.53 1.88 10.06
CA ARG A 561 -40.17 2.36 11.41
C ARG A 561 -39.37 3.66 11.43
N GLN A 562 -38.65 3.99 10.35
CA GLN A 562 -38.03 5.32 10.19
C GLN A 562 -39.08 6.40 9.86
N VAL A 563 -40.08 6.05 9.03
CA VAL A 563 -41.13 6.96 8.58
C VAL A 563 -42.14 7.26 9.69
N ASP A 564 -42.60 6.24 10.43
CA ASP A 564 -43.52 6.42 11.55
C ASP A 564 -42.87 7.07 12.78
N GLY A 565 -41.53 7.07 12.83
CA GLY A 565 -40.72 7.71 13.85
C GLY A 565 -40.39 6.82 15.07
N SER A 566 -40.80 5.56 15.09
CA SER A 566 -40.56 4.63 16.20
C SER A 566 -39.08 4.30 16.40
N GLU A 567 -38.30 4.21 15.32
CA GLU A 567 -36.86 3.91 15.35
C GLU A 567 -36.00 5.00 14.67
N TRP A 568 -36.57 6.20 14.48
CA TRP A 568 -35.88 7.30 13.78
C TRP A 568 -34.60 7.72 14.51
N SER A 569 -33.47 7.57 13.81
CA SER A 569 -32.19 8.19 14.14
C SER A 569 -31.36 8.36 12.87
N TRP A 570 -30.40 9.29 12.87
CA TRP A 570 -29.51 9.45 11.73
C TRP A 570 -28.73 8.17 11.43
N ALA A 571 -28.20 7.53 12.47
CA ALA A 571 -27.49 6.27 12.38
C ALA A 571 -28.35 5.17 11.73
N ASN A 572 -29.58 4.94 12.20
CA ASN A 572 -30.45 3.88 11.68
C ASN A 572 -30.89 4.16 10.24
N CYS A 573 -31.24 5.41 9.92
CA CYS A 573 -31.63 5.79 8.56
C CYS A 573 -30.45 5.63 7.58
N ASN A 574 -29.26 6.06 7.99
CA ASN A 574 -28.03 5.94 7.20
C ASN A 574 -27.69 4.48 6.92
N THR A 575 -27.54 3.64 7.94
CA THR A 575 -27.13 2.23 7.74
C THR A 575 -28.13 1.46 6.89
N LEU A 576 -29.44 1.72 7.07
CA LEU A 576 -30.49 1.19 6.21
C LEU A 576 -30.32 1.63 4.75
N CYS A 577 -30.18 2.93 4.49
CA CYS A 577 -30.05 3.44 3.12
C CYS A 577 -28.75 3.00 2.44
N TRP A 578 -27.67 2.89 3.21
CA TRP A 578 -26.40 2.35 2.74
C TRP A 578 -26.55 0.88 2.35
N ALA A 579 -27.26 0.09 3.15
CA ALA A 579 -27.55 -1.31 2.84
C ALA A 579 -28.42 -1.43 1.57
N ILE A 580 -29.48 -0.62 1.45
CA ILE A 580 -30.36 -0.56 0.27
C ILE A 580 -29.56 -0.23 -0.99
N GLY A 581 -28.71 0.79 -0.98
CA GLY A 581 -27.91 1.14 -2.17
C GLY A 581 -26.86 0.08 -2.53
N SER A 582 -26.39 -0.70 -1.56
CA SER A 582 -25.30 -1.66 -1.75
C SER A 582 -25.72 -2.98 -2.39
N ILE A 583 -27.01 -3.32 -2.34
CA ILE A 583 -27.58 -4.51 -2.99
C ILE A 583 -28.08 -4.26 -4.42
N SER A 584 -27.73 -3.11 -5.02
CA SER A 584 -28.07 -2.79 -6.41
C SER A 584 -27.63 -3.90 -7.36
N LEU A 585 -28.47 -4.24 -8.35
CA LEU A 585 -28.29 -5.37 -9.30
C LEU A 585 -28.39 -6.78 -8.69
N ALA A 586 -28.51 -6.94 -7.37
CA ALA A 586 -28.75 -8.25 -6.76
C ALA A 586 -30.18 -8.74 -6.97
N MET A 587 -31.15 -7.82 -7.08
CA MET A 587 -32.54 -8.14 -7.39
C MET A 587 -32.75 -8.22 -8.91
N ASN A 588 -33.71 -9.05 -9.35
CA ASN A 588 -34.20 -8.96 -10.72
C ASN A 588 -34.93 -7.62 -10.94
N GLU A 589 -35.10 -7.22 -12.20
CA GLU A 589 -35.61 -5.88 -12.55
C GLU A 589 -37.05 -5.62 -12.04
N GLU A 590 -37.92 -6.63 -12.00
CA GLU A 590 -39.30 -6.49 -11.55
C GLU A 590 -39.38 -6.26 -10.02
N THR A 591 -38.68 -7.09 -9.24
CA THR A 591 -38.58 -6.95 -7.79
C THR A 591 -37.91 -5.64 -7.43
N GLU A 592 -36.78 -5.32 -8.08
CA GLU A 592 -36.05 -4.06 -7.88
C GLU A 592 -36.94 -2.85 -8.12
N LYS A 593 -37.71 -2.86 -9.21
CA LYS A 593 -38.66 -1.79 -9.52
C LYS A 593 -39.71 -1.60 -8.44
N ARG A 594 -40.37 -2.68 -7.98
CA ARG A 594 -41.39 -2.60 -6.91
C ARG A 594 -40.78 -2.02 -5.63
N PHE A 595 -39.62 -2.55 -5.25
CA PHE A 595 -38.90 -2.15 -4.04
C PHE A 595 -38.50 -0.68 -4.09
N LEU A 596 -37.84 -0.24 -5.16
CA LEU A 596 -37.37 1.15 -5.29
C LEU A 596 -38.50 2.18 -5.37
N VAL A 597 -39.64 1.84 -5.98
CA VAL A 597 -40.78 2.75 -5.99
C VAL A 597 -41.26 3.04 -4.57
N THR A 598 -41.29 2.05 -3.69
CA THR A 598 -41.63 2.23 -2.26
C THR A 598 -40.55 3.04 -1.55
N VAL A 599 -39.30 2.61 -1.65
CA VAL A 599 -38.16 3.26 -0.97
C VAL A 599 -38.06 4.75 -1.32
N ILE A 600 -38.07 5.10 -2.60
CA ILE A 600 -37.90 6.49 -3.04
C ILE A 600 -39.08 7.35 -2.61
N LYS A 601 -40.33 6.84 -2.68
CA LYS A 601 -41.50 7.58 -2.21
C LYS A 601 -41.43 7.88 -0.72
N ASP A 602 -41.09 6.88 0.08
CA ASP A 602 -41.02 7.01 1.54
C ASP A 602 -39.89 7.95 1.96
N LEU A 603 -38.72 7.88 1.31
CA LEU A 603 -37.61 8.81 1.60
C LEU A 603 -37.91 10.23 1.13
N LEU A 604 -38.57 10.43 -0.01
CA LEU A 604 -39.03 11.76 -0.42
C LEU A 604 -40.04 12.33 0.57
N GLY A 605 -41.01 11.52 1.01
CA GLY A 605 -41.94 11.90 2.08
C GLY A 605 -41.22 12.26 3.38
N LEU A 606 -40.20 11.48 3.76
CA LEU A 606 -39.37 11.73 4.93
C LEU A 606 -38.60 13.05 4.83
N THR A 607 -38.12 13.39 3.64
CA THR A 607 -37.42 14.67 3.36
C THR A 607 -38.34 15.87 3.57
N GLU A 608 -39.63 15.73 3.25
CA GLU A 608 -40.64 16.77 3.46
C GLU A 608 -41.10 16.84 4.93
N MET A 609 -41.20 15.69 5.61
CA MET A 609 -41.63 15.60 7.00
C MET A 609 -40.59 16.11 8.00
N LYS A 610 -39.32 15.74 7.82
CA LYS A 610 -38.25 16.08 8.75
C LYS A 610 -37.81 17.54 8.56
N ARG A 611 -37.77 18.29 9.67
CA ARG A 611 -37.37 19.71 9.70
C ARG A 611 -35.94 19.87 10.21
N GLY A 612 -35.30 20.98 9.86
CA GLY A 612 -33.92 21.28 10.25
C GLY A 612 -32.91 20.93 9.16
N LYS A 613 -31.83 21.70 9.10
CA LYS A 613 -30.77 21.59 8.07
C LYS A 613 -30.12 20.20 8.10
N ASP A 614 -29.76 19.73 9.28
CA ASP A 614 -29.04 18.46 9.47
C ASP A 614 -29.91 17.26 9.08
N ASN A 615 -31.16 17.23 9.54
CA ASN A 615 -32.11 16.18 9.16
C ASN A 615 -32.33 16.13 7.64
N LYS A 616 -32.46 17.29 6.98
CA LYS A 616 -32.61 17.35 5.52
C LYS A 616 -31.34 16.89 4.81
N ALA A 617 -30.17 17.29 5.29
CA ALA A 617 -28.89 16.86 4.72
C ALA A 617 -28.73 15.32 4.80
N VAL A 618 -29.07 14.71 5.94
CA VAL A 618 -29.03 13.26 6.15
C VAL A 618 -29.99 12.51 5.22
N VAL A 619 -31.25 12.95 5.10
CA VAL A 619 -32.19 12.26 4.20
C VAL A 619 -31.82 12.48 2.73
N ALA A 620 -31.37 13.69 2.36
CA ALA A 620 -30.94 13.99 1.01
C ALA A 620 -29.71 13.15 0.59
N SER A 621 -28.71 13.01 1.47
CA SER A 621 -27.52 12.19 1.19
C SER A 621 -27.88 10.73 0.93
N ASN A 622 -28.81 10.17 1.72
CA ASN A 622 -29.30 8.81 1.56
C ASN A 622 -30.07 8.61 0.25
N ILE A 623 -30.94 9.55 -0.13
CA ILE A 623 -31.63 9.51 -1.42
C ILE A 623 -30.62 9.56 -2.57
N MET A 624 -29.69 10.52 -2.52
CA MET A 624 -28.66 10.73 -3.55
C MET A 624 -27.80 9.47 -3.73
N TYR A 625 -27.37 8.86 -2.63
CA TYR A 625 -26.64 7.59 -2.66
C TYR A 625 -27.45 6.49 -3.36
N ILE A 626 -28.69 6.24 -2.93
CA ILE A 626 -29.54 5.19 -3.50
C ILE A 626 -29.74 5.42 -5.01
N VAL A 627 -30.23 6.59 -5.43
CA VAL A 627 -30.50 6.84 -6.86
C VAL A 627 -29.24 6.77 -7.71
N GLY A 628 -28.09 7.16 -7.17
CA GLY A 628 -26.78 7.01 -7.82
C GLY A 628 -26.34 5.55 -8.01
N GLN A 629 -26.81 4.62 -7.18
CA GLN A 629 -26.52 3.19 -7.32
C GLN A 629 -27.51 2.44 -8.22
N TYR A 630 -28.64 3.02 -8.64
CA TYR A 630 -29.66 2.31 -9.43
C TYR A 630 -29.88 2.88 -10.85
N PRO A 631 -28.84 2.96 -11.71
CA PRO A 631 -28.98 3.50 -13.06
C PRO A 631 -29.88 2.62 -13.96
N ARG A 632 -29.96 1.30 -13.73
CA ARG A 632 -30.86 0.39 -14.46
C ARG A 632 -32.32 0.84 -14.33
N PHE A 633 -32.76 1.08 -13.09
CA PHE A 633 -34.09 1.60 -12.79
C PHE A 633 -34.34 2.97 -13.44
N LEU A 634 -33.37 3.89 -13.34
CA LEU A 634 -33.52 5.24 -13.92
C LEU A 634 -33.65 5.22 -15.45
N LYS A 635 -32.92 4.35 -16.15
CA LYS A 635 -33.01 4.15 -17.61
C LYS A 635 -34.42 3.70 -18.02
N ALA A 636 -35.04 2.79 -17.26
CA ALA A 636 -36.39 2.29 -17.55
C ALA A 636 -37.52 3.28 -17.18
N HIS A 637 -37.22 4.32 -16.39
CA HIS A 637 -38.22 5.19 -15.78
C HIS A 637 -37.90 6.69 -15.93
N TRP A 638 -38.05 7.21 -17.15
CA TRP A 638 -37.76 8.62 -17.50
C TRP A 638 -38.32 9.65 -16.51
N LYS A 639 -39.61 9.54 -16.12
CA LYS A 639 -40.23 10.49 -15.19
C LYS A 639 -39.51 10.55 -13.85
N PHE A 640 -39.04 9.40 -13.34
CA PHE A 640 -38.24 9.34 -12.13
C PHE A 640 -36.86 9.94 -12.36
N LEU A 641 -36.19 9.61 -13.47
CA LEU A 641 -34.90 10.20 -13.83
C LEU A 641 -34.96 11.75 -13.86
N LYS A 642 -35.93 12.33 -14.58
CA LYS A 642 -36.11 13.78 -14.64
C LYS A 642 -36.42 14.39 -13.27
N THR A 643 -37.26 13.73 -12.46
CA THR A 643 -37.59 14.20 -11.11
C THR A 643 -36.37 14.20 -10.19
N VAL A 644 -35.58 13.11 -10.20
CA VAL A 644 -34.35 12.99 -9.41
C VAL A 644 -33.35 14.06 -9.82
N VAL A 645 -33.10 14.24 -11.13
CA VAL A 645 -32.14 15.25 -11.61
C VAL A 645 -32.56 16.67 -11.21
N ASN A 646 -33.85 17.01 -11.31
CA ASN A 646 -34.35 18.29 -10.83
C ASN A 646 -34.16 18.44 -9.31
N LYS A 647 -34.32 17.36 -8.55
CA LYS A 647 -34.05 17.37 -7.10
C LYS A 647 -32.56 17.56 -6.78
N LEU A 648 -31.66 16.99 -7.59
CA LEU A 648 -30.23 17.26 -7.48
C LEU A 648 -29.93 18.75 -7.73
N PHE A 649 -30.58 19.38 -8.71
CA PHE A 649 -30.43 20.82 -8.93
C PHE A 649 -30.96 21.64 -7.74
N GLU A 650 -32.04 21.22 -7.09
CA GLU A 650 -32.47 21.84 -5.82
C GLU A 650 -31.41 21.68 -4.72
N PHE A 651 -30.79 20.50 -4.59
CA PHE A 651 -29.74 20.25 -3.60
C PHE A 651 -28.43 21.01 -3.89
N MET A 652 -28.18 21.39 -5.14
CA MET A 652 -27.07 22.30 -5.48
C MET A 652 -27.24 23.71 -4.89
N HIS A 653 -28.47 24.10 -4.53
CA HIS A 653 -28.79 25.36 -3.85
C HIS A 653 -28.83 25.25 -2.31
N GLU A 654 -28.54 24.07 -1.74
CA GLU A 654 -28.52 23.90 -0.30
C GLU A 654 -27.28 24.57 0.32
N SER A 655 -27.47 25.15 1.52
CA SER A 655 -26.41 25.88 2.23
C SER A 655 -25.32 24.98 2.85
N HIS A 656 -25.42 23.66 2.69
CA HIS A 656 -24.45 22.71 3.23
C HIS A 656 -23.52 22.24 2.09
N GLU A 657 -22.24 22.59 2.16
CA GLU A 657 -21.26 22.30 1.11
C GLU A 657 -21.19 20.81 0.75
N GLY A 658 -21.17 19.92 1.75
CA GLY A 658 -21.17 18.47 1.51
C GLY A 658 -22.42 17.93 0.79
N VAL A 659 -23.56 18.62 0.89
CA VAL A 659 -24.78 18.25 0.14
C VAL A 659 -24.65 18.70 -1.32
N GLN A 660 -24.09 19.89 -1.56
CA GLN A 660 -23.81 20.37 -2.92
C GLN A 660 -22.81 19.48 -3.65
N ASP A 661 -21.75 19.03 -2.97
CA ASP A 661 -20.77 18.09 -3.54
C ASP A 661 -21.43 16.76 -3.88
N MET A 662 -22.18 16.17 -2.94
CA MET A 662 -22.91 14.92 -3.19
C MET A 662 -23.90 15.06 -4.35
N ALA A 663 -24.56 16.23 -4.50
CA ALA A 663 -25.46 16.49 -5.61
C ALA A 663 -24.72 16.52 -6.96
N CYS A 664 -23.55 17.16 -7.02
CA CYS A 664 -22.71 17.20 -8.22
C CYS A 664 -22.15 15.81 -8.56
N ASP A 665 -21.65 15.07 -7.57
CA ASP A 665 -21.07 13.73 -7.73
C ASP A 665 -22.14 12.71 -8.15
N THR A 666 -23.35 12.82 -7.59
CA THR A 666 -24.49 11.99 -8.00
C THR A 666 -24.94 12.36 -9.42
N PHE A 667 -24.96 13.66 -9.75
CA PHE A 667 -25.33 14.12 -11.08
C PHE A 667 -24.38 13.62 -12.17
N ILE A 668 -23.06 13.72 -11.98
CA ILE A 668 -22.08 13.19 -12.95
C ILE A 668 -22.15 11.67 -13.08
N LYS A 669 -22.40 10.94 -11.97
CA LYS A 669 -22.59 9.47 -12.00
C LYS A 669 -23.82 9.10 -12.84
N ILE A 670 -24.94 9.78 -12.64
CA ILE A 670 -26.16 9.58 -13.43
C ILE A 670 -25.93 10.00 -14.89
N ALA A 671 -25.26 11.12 -15.14
CA ALA A 671 -24.97 11.61 -16.48
C ALA A 671 -24.12 10.61 -17.28
N ARG A 672 -23.04 10.08 -16.70
CA ARG A 672 -22.19 9.05 -17.32
C ARG A 672 -22.99 7.80 -17.66
N GLN A 673 -23.80 7.31 -16.72
CA GLN A 673 -24.55 6.05 -16.87
C GLN A 673 -25.78 6.17 -17.78
N CYS A 674 -26.46 7.32 -17.77
CA CYS A 674 -27.72 7.55 -18.47
C CYS A 674 -27.59 8.52 -19.66
N LYS A 675 -26.36 8.86 -20.11
CA LYS A 675 -26.01 9.87 -21.13
C LYS A 675 -26.98 9.95 -22.31
N ARG A 676 -27.35 8.80 -22.90
CA ARG A 676 -28.25 8.70 -24.06
C ARG A 676 -29.68 9.22 -23.80
N HIS A 677 -30.18 9.12 -22.58
CA HIS A 677 -31.55 9.53 -22.25
C HIS A 677 -31.71 11.06 -22.21
N PHE A 678 -30.62 11.79 -21.96
CA PHE A 678 -30.61 13.26 -21.91
C PHE A 678 -30.64 13.91 -23.30
N VAL A 679 -30.06 13.23 -24.31
CA VAL A 679 -30.01 13.71 -25.71
C VAL A 679 -31.18 13.22 -26.56
N ALA A 680 -31.83 12.13 -26.17
CA ALA A 680 -33.02 11.63 -26.85
C ALA A 680 -34.26 12.47 -26.48
N LEU A 681 -35.17 12.65 -27.44
CA LEU A 681 -36.49 13.23 -27.17
C LEU A 681 -37.37 12.19 -26.46
N GLN A 682 -37.73 12.46 -25.21
CA GLN A 682 -38.48 11.53 -24.38
C GLN A 682 -39.99 11.68 -24.56
N PRO A 683 -40.80 10.60 -24.41
CA PRO A 683 -42.24 10.67 -24.58
C PRO A 683 -42.91 11.67 -23.62
N GLY A 684 -43.62 12.65 -24.18
CA GLY A 684 -44.31 13.70 -23.42
C GLY A 684 -43.48 14.95 -23.14
N GLU A 685 -42.22 15.00 -23.58
CA GLU A 685 -41.38 16.21 -23.55
C GLU A 685 -41.38 16.91 -24.91
N SER A 686 -41.14 18.22 -24.92
CA SER A 686 -41.07 19.03 -26.14
C SER A 686 -39.68 19.14 -26.76
N GLU A 687 -38.64 18.89 -25.98
CA GLU A 687 -37.23 18.99 -26.38
C GLU A 687 -36.39 17.97 -25.59
N PRO A 688 -35.19 17.59 -26.08
CA PRO A 688 -34.22 16.84 -25.28
C PRO A 688 -33.84 17.57 -24.01
N PHE A 689 -33.71 16.85 -22.89
CA PHE A 689 -33.50 17.47 -21.58
C PHE A 689 -32.15 18.20 -21.46
N ILE A 690 -31.14 17.81 -22.24
CA ILE A 690 -29.87 18.55 -22.30
C ILE A 690 -30.05 20.01 -22.74
N GLU A 691 -30.98 20.30 -23.66
CA GLU A 691 -31.24 21.68 -24.12
C GLU A 691 -31.82 22.54 -22.98
N GLU A 692 -32.71 21.94 -22.17
CA GLU A 692 -33.28 22.58 -20.97
C GLU A 692 -32.18 22.88 -19.93
N ILE A 693 -31.28 21.92 -19.71
CA ILE A 693 -30.15 22.04 -18.76
C ILE A 693 -29.19 23.15 -19.20
N VAL A 694 -28.70 23.13 -20.44
CA VAL A 694 -27.75 24.11 -20.95
C VAL A 694 -28.34 25.52 -20.92
N ARG A 695 -29.61 25.67 -21.29
CA ARG A 695 -30.33 26.95 -21.24
C ARG A 695 -30.49 27.51 -19.82
N THR A 696 -30.70 26.64 -18.83
CA THR A 696 -30.92 27.04 -17.43
C THR A 696 -29.68 26.93 -16.55
N MET A 697 -28.54 26.52 -17.10
CA MET A 697 -27.30 26.21 -16.38
C MET A 697 -26.88 27.29 -15.39
N ARG A 698 -26.91 28.57 -15.77
CA ARG A 698 -26.53 29.68 -14.86
C ARG A 698 -27.40 29.74 -13.61
N LYS A 699 -28.68 29.40 -13.73
CA LYS A 699 -29.59 29.33 -12.58
C LYS A 699 -29.24 28.13 -11.71
N ILE A 700 -28.87 26.99 -12.29
CA ILE A 700 -28.53 25.77 -11.56
C ILE A 700 -27.20 25.94 -10.80
N THR A 701 -26.19 26.55 -11.42
CA THR A 701 -24.82 26.57 -10.87
C THR A 701 -24.48 27.82 -10.07
N CYS A 702 -25.44 28.70 -9.74
CA CYS A 702 -25.12 30.02 -9.18
C CYS A 702 -24.56 29.98 -7.75
N ASP A 703 -24.90 28.96 -6.97
CA ASP A 703 -24.46 28.80 -5.57
C ASP A 703 -23.33 27.78 -5.43
N LEU A 704 -22.84 27.22 -6.54
CA LEU A 704 -21.79 26.21 -6.57
C LEU A 704 -20.40 26.84 -6.50
N SER A 705 -19.50 26.14 -5.81
CA SER A 705 -18.07 26.44 -5.84
C SER A 705 -17.46 26.15 -7.23
N PRO A 706 -16.32 26.75 -7.60
CA PRO A 706 -15.69 26.49 -8.90
C PRO A 706 -15.44 25.01 -9.17
N GLN A 707 -15.03 24.24 -8.16
CA GLN A 707 -14.80 22.80 -8.32
C GLN A 707 -16.09 22.04 -8.68
N GLN A 708 -17.19 22.33 -8.00
CA GLN A 708 -18.51 21.76 -8.29
C GLN A 708 -19.00 22.16 -9.68
N VAL A 709 -18.74 23.42 -10.10
CA VAL A 709 -19.01 23.87 -11.47
C VAL A 709 -18.23 23.04 -12.48
N HIS A 710 -16.94 22.76 -12.24
CA HIS A 710 -16.15 21.90 -13.15
C HIS A 710 -16.77 20.50 -13.29
N THR A 711 -17.16 19.86 -12.17
CA THR A 711 -17.86 18.56 -12.16
C THR A 711 -19.17 18.62 -12.94
N PHE A 712 -19.93 19.70 -12.81
CA PHE A 712 -21.17 19.91 -13.55
C PHE A 712 -20.94 19.97 -15.07
N TYR A 713 -19.93 20.72 -15.51
CA TYR A 713 -19.57 20.81 -16.94
C TYR A 713 -19.09 19.46 -17.48
N GLU A 714 -18.35 18.69 -16.69
CA GLU A 714 -17.96 17.33 -17.06
C GLU A 714 -19.17 16.40 -17.23
N ALA A 715 -20.16 16.49 -16.33
CA ALA A 715 -21.42 15.75 -16.43
C ALA A 715 -22.16 16.08 -17.74
N CYS A 716 -22.29 17.37 -18.07
CA CYS A 716 -22.88 17.80 -19.34
C CYS A 716 -22.06 17.31 -20.55
N GLY A 717 -20.73 17.26 -20.44
CA GLY A 717 -19.86 16.77 -21.49
C GLY A 717 -20.11 15.29 -21.84
N TYR A 718 -20.36 14.42 -20.86
CA TYR A 718 -20.76 13.02 -21.12
C TYR A 718 -22.09 12.91 -21.88
N MET A 719 -23.04 13.80 -21.61
CA MET A 719 -24.31 13.85 -22.34
C MET A 719 -24.08 14.28 -23.78
N ILE A 720 -23.30 15.33 -24.00
CA ILE A 720 -22.97 15.86 -25.34
C ILE A 720 -22.17 14.82 -26.15
N ALA A 721 -21.25 14.08 -25.54
CA ALA A 721 -20.53 12.99 -26.18
C ALA A 721 -21.49 11.91 -26.74
N ALA A 722 -22.65 11.71 -26.13
CA ALA A 722 -23.66 10.76 -26.57
C ALA A 722 -24.59 11.28 -27.69
N GLN A 723 -24.46 12.54 -28.13
CA GLN A 723 -25.25 13.10 -29.23
C GLN A 723 -24.78 12.53 -30.58
N PRO A 724 -25.59 11.71 -31.29
CA PRO A 724 -25.17 11.09 -32.54
C PRO A 724 -25.02 12.07 -33.71
N GLN A 725 -25.70 13.22 -33.69
CA GLN A 725 -25.65 14.19 -34.78
C GLN A 725 -24.54 15.22 -34.57
N LYS A 726 -23.47 15.16 -35.37
CA LYS A 726 -22.31 16.06 -35.27
C LYS A 726 -22.69 17.55 -35.23
N ASN A 727 -23.55 18.02 -36.13
CA ASN A 727 -23.95 19.44 -36.15
C ASN A 727 -24.69 19.86 -34.86
N ALA A 728 -25.53 18.97 -34.31
CA ALA A 728 -26.22 19.23 -33.05
C ALA A 728 -25.24 19.18 -31.87
N GLN A 729 -24.28 18.26 -31.91
CA GLN A 729 -23.21 18.15 -30.92
C GLN A 729 -22.34 19.42 -30.89
N GLU A 730 -21.87 19.90 -32.04
CA GLU A 730 -21.09 21.14 -32.14
C GLU A 730 -21.86 22.36 -31.62
N ARG A 731 -23.17 22.45 -31.93
CA ARG A 731 -24.06 23.48 -31.38
C ARG A 731 -24.14 23.40 -29.85
N LEU A 732 -24.37 22.21 -29.30
CA LEU A 732 -24.44 21.99 -27.86
C LEU A 732 -23.12 22.32 -27.16
N ILE A 733 -21.97 21.99 -27.76
CA ILE A 733 -20.65 22.40 -27.25
C ILE A 733 -20.54 23.92 -27.19
N ALA A 734 -20.93 24.62 -28.26
CA ALA A 734 -20.88 26.08 -28.31
C ALA A 734 -21.80 26.74 -27.26
N GLU A 735 -23.01 26.18 -27.06
CA GLU A 735 -23.97 26.66 -26.07
C GLU A 735 -23.49 26.40 -24.63
N LEU A 736 -22.97 25.19 -24.35
CA LEU A 736 -22.37 24.84 -23.05
C LEU A 736 -21.21 25.77 -22.70
N MET A 737 -20.30 26.00 -23.65
CA MET A 737 -19.09 26.80 -23.43
C MET A 737 -19.30 28.30 -23.58
N SER A 738 -20.55 28.77 -23.79
CA SER A 738 -20.87 30.18 -24.01
C SER A 738 -20.38 31.11 -22.89
N TYR A 739 -20.55 30.73 -21.61
CA TYR A 739 -20.12 31.56 -20.48
C TYR A 739 -18.60 31.57 -20.26
N PRO A 740 -17.90 30.40 -20.23
CA PRO A 740 -16.45 30.38 -20.21
C PRO A 740 -15.84 31.17 -21.38
N ASN A 741 -16.41 31.05 -22.58
CA ASN A 741 -15.95 31.77 -23.77
C ASN A 741 -16.18 33.28 -23.63
N ALA A 742 -17.34 33.73 -23.13
CA ALA A 742 -17.58 35.16 -22.91
C ALA A 742 -16.62 35.75 -21.86
N ALA A 743 -16.32 35.01 -20.78
CA ALA A 743 -15.33 35.42 -19.79
C ALA A 743 -13.91 35.47 -20.38
N TRP A 744 -13.55 34.46 -21.18
CA TRP A 744 -12.28 34.40 -21.91
C TRP A 744 -12.12 35.59 -22.86
N ASP A 745 -13.10 35.84 -23.73
CA ASP A 745 -13.07 36.91 -24.73
C ASP A 745 -12.94 38.30 -24.05
N ALA A 746 -13.62 38.49 -22.91
CA ALA A 746 -13.50 39.72 -22.12
C ALA A 746 -12.09 39.90 -21.53
N ILE A 747 -11.48 38.83 -21.02
CA ILE A 747 -10.10 38.86 -20.49
C ILE A 747 -9.10 39.11 -21.61
N ILE A 748 -9.25 38.46 -22.76
CA ILE A 748 -8.37 38.66 -23.92
C ILE A 748 -8.45 40.10 -24.41
N ALA A 749 -9.65 40.67 -24.54
CA ALA A 749 -9.82 42.06 -24.94
C ALA A 749 -9.14 43.03 -23.96
N GLN A 750 -9.30 42.80 -22.65
CA GLN A 750 -8.68 43.63 -21.62
C GLN A 750 -7.15 43.43 -21.58
N ALA A 751 -6.65 42.20 -21.71
CA ALA A 751 -5.21 41.90 -21.67
C ALA A 751 -4.49 42.44 -22.90
N THR A 752 -5.17 42.46 -24.05
CA THR A 752 -4.66 43.09 -25.29
C THR A 752 -4.52 44.60 -25.12
N ALA A 753 -5.48 45.24 -24.44
CA ALA A 753 -5.44 46.67 -24.16
C ALA A 753 -4.42 47.03 -23.06
N ASN A 754 -4.34 46.20 -22.02
CA ASN A 754 -3.40 46.36 -20.91
C ASN A 754 -2.95 44.99 -20.37
N PRO A 755 -1.75 44.51 -20.74
CA PRO A 755 -1.22 43.24 -20.26
C PRO A 755 -1.07 43.17 -18.74
N SER A 756 -0.99 44.30 -18.02
CA SER A 756 -0.80 44.30 -16.57
C SER A 756 -1.93 43.61 -15.80
N ILE A 757 -3.12 43.46 -16.39
CA ILE A 757 -4.23 42.76 -15.73
C ILE A 757 -3.92 41.28 -15.48
N LEU A 758 -3.02 40.67 -16.26
CA LEU A 758 -2.64 39.26 -16.06
C LEU A 758 -1.87 39.06 -14.75
N GLN A 759 -1.43 40.13 -14.10
CA GLN A 759 -0.80 40.11 -12.79
C GLN A 759 -1.81 40.23 -11.64
N ASP A 760 -3.07 40.55 -11.93
CA ASP A 760 -4.13 40.68 -10.95
C ASP A 760 -4.58 39.29 -10.44
N ALA A 761 -4.70 39.16 -9.13
CA ALA A 761 -4.98 37.88 -8.48
C ALA A 761 -6.35 37.33 -8.85
N ASP A 762 -7.35 38.18 -9.04
CA ASP A 762 -8.69 37.74 -9.38
C ASP A 762 -8.78 37.37 -10.86
N THR A 763 -8.12 38.11 -11.74
CA THR A 763 -7.97 37.76 -13.16
C THR A 763 -7.30 36.38 -13.32
N ILE A 764 -6.22 36.11 -12.59
CA ILE A 764 -5.54 34.80 -12.59
C ILE A 764 -6.50 33.67 -12.16
N LYS A 765 -7.30 33.88 -11.11
CA LYS A 765 -8.29 32.88 -10.65
C LYS A 765 -9.35 32.62 -11.73
N VAL A 766 -9.87 33.68 -12.38
CA VAL A 766 -10.88 33.52 -13.43
C VAL A 766 -10.30 32.76 -14.62
N ILE A 767 -9.09 33.08 -15.08
CA ILE A 767 -8.40 32.33 -16.15
C ILE A 767 -8.24 30.86 -15.75
N GLY A 768 -7.76 30.60 -14.53
CA GLY A 768 -7.60 29.25 -14.01
C GLY A 768 -8.91 28.46 -14.01
N ASN A 769 -10.02 29.07 -13.59
CA ASN A 769 -11.34 28.43 -13.62
C ASN A 769 -11.82 28.18 -15.05
N VAL A 770 -11.66 29.14 -15.97
CA VAL A 770 -12.01 28.95 -17.39
C VAL A 770 -11.24 27.77 -17.99
N MET A 771 -9.93 27.67 -17.74
CA MET A 771 -9.13 26.55 -18.23
C MET A 771 -9.58 25.22 -17.60
N LYS A 772 -9.81 25.17 -16.28
CA LYS A 772 -10.30 23.95 -15.61
C LYS A 772 -11.67 23.50 -16.09
N THR A 773 -12.59 24.44 -16.36
CA THR A 773 -13.88 24.14 -17.01
C THR A 773 -13.67 23.52 -18.39
N ASN A 774 -12.75 24.06 -19.20
CA ASN A 774 -12.41 23.48 -20.50
C ASN A 774 -11.79 22.08 -20.36
N VAL A 775 -10.92 21.86 -19.36
CA VAL A 775 -10.33 20.53 -19.09
C VAL A 775 -11.44 19.53 -18.74
N SER A 776 -12.34 19.85 -17.81
CA SER A 776 -13.48 19.00 -17.43
C SER A 776 -14.40 18.69 -18.62
N ALA A 777 -14.75 19.69 -19.43
CA ALA A 777 -15.54 19.48 -20.64
C ALA A 777 -14.79 18.61 -21.68
N CYS A 778 -13.49 18.85 -21.89
CA CYS A 778 -12.66 18.09 -22.82
C CYS A 778 -12.51 16.62 -22.41
N THR A 779 -12.29 16.35 -21.11
CA THR A 779 -12.16 15.00 -20.56
C THR A 779 -13.36 14.12 -20.89
N SER A 780 -14.56 14.69 -20.80
CA SER A 780 -15.84 13.99 -20.97
C SER A 780 -16.37 14.00 -22.41
N ILE A 781 -16.14 15.06 -23.18
CA ILE A 781 -16.55 15.16 -24.60
C ILE A 781 -15.62 14.35 -25.50
N GLY A 782 -14.32 14.30 -25.19
CA GLY A 782 -13.32 13.57 -25.97
C GLY A 782 -12.93 14.27 -27.29
N SER A 783 -12.71 13.48 -28.35
CA SER A 783 -12.20 13.96 -29.64
C SER A 783 -13.07 15.06 -30.29
N TYR A 784 -14.38 15.05 -30.04
CA TYR A 784 -15.33 16.04 -30.54
C TYR A 784 -15.16 17.44 -29.96
N PHE A 785 -14.27 17.63 -28.97
CA PHE A 785 -13.98 18.92 -28.36
C PHE A 785 -13.19 19.88 -29.29
N TYR A 786 -12.73 19.41 -30.46
CA TYR A 786 -11.95 20.20 -31.42
C TYR A 786 -12.51 21.61 -31.71
N PRO A 787 -13.81 21.82 -31.99
CA PRO A 787 -14.34 23.14 -32.33
C PRO A 787 -14.16 24.16 -31.20
N GLN A 788 -14.19 23.70 -29.94
CA GLN A 788 -13.99 24.55 -28.78
C GLN A 788 -12.51 24.86 -28.58
N ILE A 789 -11.62 23.86 -28.55
CA ILE A 789 -10.18 24.13 -28.38
C ILE A 789 -9.65 24.95 -29.55
N GLY A 790 -10.06 24.65 -30.79
CA GLY A 790 -9.69 25.40 -31.99
C GLY A 790 -10.07 26.88 -31.93
N ARG A 791 -11.18 27.24 -31.27
CA ARG A 791 -11.59 28.64 -31.05
C ARG A 791 -10.59 29.40 -30.18
N ILE A 792 -10.16 28.80 -29.07
CA ILE A 792 -9.35 29.49 -28.05
C ILE A 792 -7.84 29.25 -28.20
N TYR A 793 -7.43 28.33 -29.08
CA TYR A 793 -6.07 27.81 -29.14
C TYR A 793 -4.99 28.89 -29.35
N LEU A 794 -5.15 29.74 -30.36
CA LEU A 794 -4.15 30.77 -30.67
C LEU A 794 -4.05 31.85 -29.57
N ASP A 795 -5.19 32.19 -28.97
CA ASP A 795 -5.24 33.13 -27.84
C ASP A 795 -4.59 32.52 -26.60
N MET A 796 -4.80 31.22 -26.34
CA MET A 796 -4.13 30.49 -25.26
C MET A 796 -2.61 30.54 -25.43
N LEU A 797 -2.09 30.27 -26.63
CA LEU A 797 -0.65 30.34 -26.90
C LEU A 797 -0.11 31.77 -26.77
N SER A 798 -0.90 32.77 -27.18
CA SER A 798 -0.53 34.18 -27.01
C SER A 798 -0.47 34.57 -25.53
N MET A 799 -1.44 34.13 -24.73
CA MET A 799 -1.45 34.30 -23.28
C MET A 799 -0.29 33.57 -22.59
N TYR A 800 0.03 32.36 -23.04
CA TYR A 800 1.19 31.61 -22.55
C TYR A 800 2.49 32.41 -22.76
N ARG A 801 2.71 32.94 -23.97
CA ARG A 801 3.89 33.78 -24.26
C ARG A 801 3.91 35.06 -23.41
N ALA A 802 2.77 35.76 -23.29
CA ALA A 802 2.68 37.00 -22.52
C ALA A 802 2.95 36.78 -21.02
N THR A 803 2.34 35.75 -20.43
CA THR A 803 2.57 35.40 -19.02
C THR A 803 4.01 34.98 -18.78
N SER A 804 4.63 34.24 -19.71
CA SER A 804 6.03 33.86 -19.57
C SER A 804 6.98 35.04 -19.64
N GLN A 805 6.75 35.99 -20.55
CA GLN A 805 7.52 37.24 -20.59
C GLN A 805 7.44 37.99 -19.24
N MET A 806 6.26 38.09 -18.64
CA MET A 806 6.09 38.72 -17.33
C MET A 806 6.82 37.99 -16.20
N ILE A 807 6.89 36.65 -16.28
CA ILE A 807 7.69 35.84 -15.35
C ILE A 807 9.17 36.17 -15.52
N SER A 808 9.68 36.20 -16.76
CA SER A 808 11.08 36.54 -17.04
C SER A 808 11.43 37.96 -16.57
N GLU A 809 10.56 38.95 -16.80
CA GLU A 809 10.73 40.32 -16.32
C GLU A 809 10.73 40.42 -14.78
N ALA A 810 9.87 39.65 -14.11
CA ALA A 810 9.83 39.60 -12.65
C ALA A 810 11.11 38.98 -12.07
N VAL A 811 11.60 37.90 -12.67
CA VAL A 811 12.86 37.26 -12.28
C VAL A 811 14.05 38.17 -12.56
N ALA A 812 14.08 38.86 -13.70
CA ALA A 812 15.17 39.79 -14.03
C ALA A 812 15.23 40.98 -13.06
N ARG A 813 14.08 41.44 -12.56
CA ARG A 813 13.99 42.57 -11.63
C ARG A 813 14.28 42.18 -10.18
N ASP A 814 13.66 41.10 -9.69
CA ASP A 814 13.66 40.76 -8.26
C ASP A 814 14.55 39.53 -7.94
N GLY A 815 15.18 38.92 -8.94
CA GLY A 815 15.96 37.68 -8.82
C GLY A 815 15.09 36.43 -8.74
N GLU A 816 15.70 35.27 -8.49
CA GLU A 816 14.99 33.99 -8.47
C GLU A 816 13.91 33.88 -7.38
N ILE A 817 14.01 34.68 -6.32
CA ILE A 817 12.99 34.74 -5.26
C ILE A 817 11.62 35.15 -5.80
N ALA A 818 11.56 35.86 -6.95
CA ALA A 818 10.33 36.19 -7.64
C ALA A 818 9.46 34.96 -7.91
N THR A 819 10.07 33.80 -8.23
CA THR A 819 9.36 32.54 -8.53
C THR A 819 8.52 32.01 -7.37
N LYS A 820 8.86 32.40 -6.14
CA LYS A 820 8.13 32.02 -4.92
C LYS A 820 7.03 33.01 -4.56
N MET A 821 6.99 34.20 -5.19
CA MET A 821 5.99 35.22 -4.90
C MET A 821 4.62 34.86 -5.50
N PRO A 822 3.50 35.20 -4.82
CA PRO A 822 2.15 34.84 -5.27
C PRO A 822 1.83 35.23 -6.72
N ARG A 823 2.32 36.40 -7.17
CA ARG A 823 2.10 36.87 -8.54
C ARG A 823 2.72 35.94 -9.59
N VAL A 824 4.00 35.57 -9.44
CA VAL A 824 4.68 34.69 -10.39
C VAL A 824 4.12 33.28 -10.32
N ARG A 825 3.77 32.80 -9.11
CA ARG A 825 3.05 31.53 -8.95
C ARG A 825 1.74 31.51 -9.71
N GLY A 826 0.96 32.59 -9.63
CA GLY A 826 -0.29 32.73 -10.35
C GLY A 826 -0.12 32.74 -11.88
N LEU A 827 0.88 33.45 -12.41
CA LEU A 827 1.23 33.41 -13.83
C LEU A 827 1.63 32.00 -14.29
N ARG A 828 2.41 31.27 -13.48
CA ARG A 828 2.76 29.87 -13.74
C ARG A 828 1.54 28.96 -13.72
N THR A 829 0.59 29.19 -12.82
CA THR A 829 -0.68 28.44 -12.81
C THR A 829 -1.42 28.59 -14.14
N ILE A 830 -1.47 29.79 -14.73
CA ILE A 830 -2.07 29.98 -16.06
C ILE A 830 -1.37 29.11 -17.10
N LYS A 831 -0.02 29.16 -17.16
CA LYS A 831 0.77 28.34 -18.08
C LYS A 831 0.48 26.84 -17.91
N LYS A 832 0.46 26.35 -16.66
CA LYS A 832 0.20 24.95 -16.34
C LYS A 832 -1.19 24.48 -16.76
N GLU A 833 -2.22 25.27 -16.51
CA GLU A 833 -3.60 24.90 -16.90
C GLU A 833 -3.80 24.92 -18.43
N ILE A 834 -3.14 25.84 -19.14
CA ILE A 834 -3.09 25.84 -20.62
C ILE A 834 -2.47 24.54 -21.14
N LEU A 835 -1.30 24.15 -20.59
CA LEU A 835 -0.61 22.92 -20.96
C LEU A 835 -1.46 21.68 -20.67
N LYS A 836 -2.14 21.65 -19.52
CA LYS A 836 -3.02 20.55 -19.12
C LYS A 836 -4.22 20.38 -20.06
N LEU A 837 -4.82 21.48 -20.53
CA LEU A 837 -5.90 21.41 -21.53
C LEU A 837 -5.42 20.83 -22.85
N ILE A 838 -4.22 21.25 -23.30
CA ILE A 838 -3.63 20.74 -24.54
C ILE A 838 -3.29 19.25 -24.40
N GLU A 839 -2.68 18.85 -23.27
CA GLU A 839 -2.44 17.43 -22.91
C GLU A 839 -3.73 16.62 -23.00
N THR A 840 -4.76 17.06 -22.27
CA THR A 840 -6.06 16.37 -22.19
C THR A 840 -6.69 16.18 -23.57
N TYR A 841 -6.64 17.20 -24.43
CA TYR A 841 -7.18 17.12 -25.77
C TYR A 841 -6.38 16.16 -26.67
N VAL A 842 -5.05 16.24 -26.64
CA VAL A 842 -4.18 15.35 -27.44
C VAL A 842 -4.43 13.89 -27.07
N ASP A 843 -4.52 13.57 -25.78
CA ASP A 843 -4.79 12.21 -25.31
C ASP A 843 -6.13 11.67 -25.85
N LYS A 844 -7.14 12.53 -25.96
CA LYS A 844 -8.49 12.21 -26.45
C LYS A 844 -8.67 12.33 -27.96
N ALA A 845 -7.69 12.84 -28.71
CA ALA A 845 -7.84 13.06 -30.14
C ALA A 845 -7.77 11.76 -30.95
N ASP A 846 -8.67 11.64 -31.94
CA ASP A 846 -8.69 10.51 -32.90
C ASP A 846 -7.99 10.88 -34.22
N ASP A 847 -8.10 12.13 -34.67
CA ASP A 847 -7.47 12.63 -35.89
C ASP A 847 -6.05 13.14 -35.61
N LEU A 848 -5.09 12.21 -35.65
CA LEU A 848 -3.69 12.47 -35.32
C LEU A 848 -2.99 13.40 -36.33
N GLU A 849 -3.35 13.32 -37.61
CA GLU A 849 -2.80 14.16 -38.67
C GLU A 849 -3.21 15.62 -38.51
N MET A 850 -4.48 15.84 -38.14
CA MET A 850 -4.98 17.16 -37.80
C MET A 850 -4.22 17.74 -36.60
N VAL A 851 -4.03 16.97 -35.52
CA VAL A 851 -3.24 17.40 -34.35
C VAL A 851 -1.81 17.74 -34.77
N ARG A 852 -1.18 16.88 -35.56
CA ARG A 852 0.19 17.08 -36.04
C ARG A 852 0.36 18.32 -36.90
N THR A 853 -0.66 18.67 -37.70
CA THR A 853 -0.60 19.79 -38.65
C THR A 853 -1.01 21.11 -38.02
N ASN A 854 -2.08 21.12 -37.23
CA ASN A 854 -2.73 22.34 -36.75
C ASN A 854 -2.35 22.72 -35.31
N ILE A 855 -2.03 21.74 -34.46
CA ILE A 855 -1.74 21.97 -33.04
C ILE A 855 -0.23 21.99 -32.80
N VAL A 856 0.47 20.91 -33.14
CA VAL A 856 1.89 20.72 -32.77
C VAL A 856 2.81 21.90 -33.17
N PRO A 857 2.80 22.44 -34.40
CA PRO A 857 3.79 23.44 -34.80
C PRO A 857 3.71 24.73 -33.97
N ALA A 858 2.50 25.23 -33.73
CA ALA A 858 2.28 26.44 -32.96
C ALA A 858 2.58 26.24 -31.47
N LEU A 859 2.30 25.03 -30.93
CA LEU A 859 2.66 24.68 -29.57
C LEU A 859 4.17 24.72 -29.37
N LEU A 860 4.94 24.00 -30.20
CA LEU A 860 6.39 23.89 -30.04
C LEU A 860 7.06 25.27 -30.10
N ASP A 861 6.62 26.12 -31.02
CA ASP A 861 7.10 27.50 -31.14
C ASP A 861 6.81 28.35 -29.89
N ALA A 862 5.65 28.16 -29.25
CA ALA A 862 5.29 28.89 -28.04
C ALA A 862 6.04 28.42 -26.79
N VAL A 863 6.34 27.11 -26.66
CA VAL A 863 6.76 26.51 -25.38
C VAL A 863 8.24 26.11 -25.30
N LEU A 864 8.86 25.66 -26.40
CA LEU A 864 10.20 25.07 -26.31
C LEU A 864 11.29 26.11 -26.02
N VAL A 865 11.33 27.18 -26.82
CA VAL A 865 12.32 28.25 -26.65
C VAL A 865 12.08 28.99 -25.32
N ASP A 866 10.82 29.13 -24.93
CA ASP A 866 10.44 29.68 -23.64
C ASP A 866 10.99 28.85 -22.47
N TYR A 867 10.82 27.53 -22.52
CA TYR A 867 11.35 26.61 -21.53
C TYR A 867 12.88 26.72 -21.42
N ASN A 868 13.58 26.71 -22.55
CA ASN A 868 15.04 26.77 -22.59
C ASN A 868 15.58 28.07 -21.95
N ARG A 869 15.00 29.22 -22.32
CA ARG A 869 15.47 30.56 -21.89
C ARG A 869 15.12 30.91 -20.46
N ASN A 870 14.10 30.27 -19.87
CA ASN A 870 13.73 30.52 -18.48
C ASN A 870 14.80 30.02 -17.50
N VAL A 871 14.93 30.71 -16.36
CA VAL A 871 15.77 30.25 -15.25
C VAL A 871 15.25 28.92 -14.70
N PRO A 872 16.08 28.05 -14.09
CA PRO A 872 15.67 26.74 -13.59
C PRO A 872 14.37 26.74 -12.77
N ASN A 873 14.24 27.68 -11.82
CA ASN A 873 13.07 27.81 -10.95
C ASN A 873 11.78 28.32 -11.65
N ALA A 874 11.89 28.79 -12.90
CA ALA A 874 10.78 29.26 -13.72
C ALA A 874 10.40 28.27 -14.84
N ARG A 875 11.15 27.18 -15.03
CA ARG A 875 10.81 26.11 -15.97
C ARG A 875 9.69 25.25 -15.39
N ASP A 876 8.67 24.97 -16.19
CA ASP A 876 7.51 24.17 -15.79
C ASP A 876 7.67 22.72 -16.30
N ALA A 877 7.64 21.73 -15.40
CA ALA A 877 7.79 20.31 -15.74
C ALA A 877 6.66 19.82 -16.66
N GLU A 878 5.49 20.47 -16.61
CA GLU A 878 4.36 20.20 -17.49
C GLU A 878 4.69 20.35 -18.98
N VAL A 879 5.72 21.11 -19.35
CA VAL A 879 6.20 21.16 -20.75
C VAL A 879 6.74 19.79 -21.17
N LEU A 880 7.55 19.14 -20.33
CA LEU A 880 8.09 17.81 -20.58
C LEU A 880 6.97 16.76 -20.64
N LYS A 881 5.98 16.88 -19.76
CA LYS A 881 4.79 16.03 -19.73
C LYS A 881 3.98 16.12 -21.03
N VAL A 882 3.67 17.33 -21.50
CA VAL A 882 2.97 17.55 -22.78
C VAL A 882 3.77 17.00 -23.96
N MET A 883 5.10 17.20 -23.98
CA MET A 883 5.94 16.61 -25.03
C MET A 883 5.86 15.07 -25.02
N SER A 884 5.89 14.47 -23.83
CA SER A 884 5.76 13.02 -23.65
C SER A 884 4.41 12.50 -24.14
N ALA A 885 3.31 13.16 -23.78
CA ALA A 885 1.95 12.81 -24.22
C ALA A 885 1.82 12.89 -25.75
N ILE A 886 2.31 13.98 -26.35
CA ILE A 886 2.27 14.18 -27.81
C ILE A 886 3.09 13.11 -28.54
N ILE A 887 4.31 12.81 -28.08
CA ILE A 887 5.16 11.78 -28.68
C ILE A 887 4.53 10.40 -28.53
N THR A 888 3.97 10.08 -27.36
CA THR A 888 3.29 8.80 -27.11
C THR A 888 2.09 8.63 -28.05
N LYS A 889 1.26 9.67 -28.18
CA LYS A 889 0.02 9.64 -28.99
C LYS A 889 0.30 9.65 -30.50
N LEU A 890 1.19 10.52 -30.96
CA LEU A 890 1.47 10.71 -32.40
C LEU A 890 2.56 9.76 -32.94
N SER A 891 3.37 9.18 -32.04
CA SER A 891 4.44 8.24 -32.37
C SER A 891 5.33 8.73 -33.52
N SER A 892 5.45 7.97 -34.61
CA SER A 892 6.37 8.25 -35.72
C SER A 892 6.11 9.60 -36.42
N LEU A 893 4.90 10.17 -36.30
CA LEU A 893 4.59 11.51 -36.83
C LEU A 893 5.39 12.64 -36.16
N MET A 894 6.00 12.38 -35.00
CA MET A 894 6.82 13.34 -34.27
C MET A 894 8.33 13.19 -34.52
N GLU A 895 8.78 12.19 -35.29
CA GLU A 895 10.21 11.92 -35.50
C GLU A 895 10.99 13.13 -36.04
N ASP A 896 10.40 13.92 -36.94
CA ASP A 896 11.03 15.12 -37.50
C ASP A 896 11.10 16.28 -36.49
N LYS A 897 10.32 16.22 -35.41
CA LYS A 897 10.26 17.22 -34.34
C LYS A 897 11.06 16.84 -33.09
N VAL A 898 11.46 15.58 -32.93
CA VAL A 898 12.31 15.17 -31.80
C VAL A 898 13.61 15.99 -31.69
N PRO A 899 14.36 16.29 -32.78
CA PRO A 899 15.59 17.08 -32.67
C PRO A 899 15.39 18.47 -32.04
N ILE A 900 14.34 19.21 -32.44
CA ILE A 900 14.06 20.54 -31.90
C ILE A 900 13.58 20.48 -30.44
N ILE A 901 12.87 19.41 -30.05
CA ILE A 901 12.51 19.17 -28.65
C ILE A 901 13.78 18.98 -27.83
N MET A 902 14.65 18.03 -28.23
CA MET A 902 15.90 17.71 -27.54
C MET A 902 16.83 18.92 -27.42
N GLU A 903 16.98 19.71 -28.49
CA GLU A 903 17.79 20.94 -28.48
C GLU A 903 17.37 21.91 -27.35
N ASN A 904 16.07 22.05 -27.11
CA ASN A 904 15.56 23.04 -26.17
C ASN A 904 15.43 22.50 -24.73
N VAL A 905 15.17 21.21 -24.54
CA VAL A 905 14.85 20.65 -23.22
C VAL A 905 15.93 19.75 -22.62
N PHE A 906 16.85 19.20 -23.43
CA PHE A 906 17.74 18.15 -22.95
C PHE A 906 18.83 18.68 -22.02
N GLU A 907 19.76 19.48 -22.53
CA GLU A 907 20.93 19.95 -21.76
C GLU A 907 20.50 20.81 -20.56
N CYS A 908 19.53 21.70 -20.78
CA CYS A 908 19.11 22.65 -19.76
C CYS A 908 18.38 21.98 -18.58
N THR A 909 17.65 20.88 -18.81
CA THR A 909 17.02 20.07 -17.76
C THR A 909 18.04 19.16 -17.08
N LEU A 910 18.96 18.56 -17.85
CA LEU A 910 20.00 17.71 -17.30
C LEU A 910 20.86 18.46 -16.26
N GLU A 911 21.23 19.72 -16.55
CA GLU A 911 21.95 20.60 -15.61
C GLU A 911 21.17 20.93 -14.33
N MET A 912 19.84 20.80 -14.34
CA MET A 912 19.00 20.98 -13.15
C MET A 912 19.00 19.74 -12.26
N ILE A 913 18.96 18.55 -12.87
CA ILE A 913 18.74 17.30 -12.13
C ILE A 913 20.04 16.56 -11.78
N ASN A 914 21.17 16.89 -12.39
CA ASN A 914 22.43 16.16 -12.24
C ASN A 914 23.30 16.56 -11.03
N LYS A 915 22.91 17.60 -10.28
CA LYS A 915 23.71 18.13 -9.15
C LYS A 915 23.40 17.48 -7.81
N ASP A 916 22.15 17.06 -7.61
CA ASP A 916 21.63 16.53 -6.36
C ASP A 916 20.43 15.60 -6.66
N PHE A 917 20.15 14.65 -5.77
CA PHE A 917 19.07 13.64 -5.87
C PHE A 917 17.70 14.13 -5.32
N SER A 918 17.55 15.39 -4.92
CA SER A 918 16.37 15.88 -4.18
C SER A 918 15.66 17.06 -4.86
N GLU A 919 16.39 17.96 -5.50
CA GLU A 919 15.84 19.12 -6.19
C GLU A 919 15.12 18.73 -7.50
N PHE A 920 14.10 19.52 -7.86
CA PHE A 920 13.28 19.36 -9.07
C PHE A 920 12.74 17.93 -9.31
N PRO A 921 12.02 17.33 -8.33
CA PRO A 921 11.52 15.95 -8.47
C PRO A 921 10.53 15.79 -9.64
N GLU A 922 9.67 16.78 -9.87
CA GLU A 922 8.73 16.79 -11.00
C GLU A 922 9.47 16.78 -12.35
N HIS A 923 10.46 17.67 -12.53
CA HIS A 923 11.26 17.72 -13.76
C HIS A 923 12.01 16.41 -13.98
N ARG A 924 12.50 15.79 -12.91
CA ARG A 924 13.25 14.53 -13.02
C ARG A 924 12.36 13.41 -13.54
N VAL A 925 11.18 13.21 -12.94
CA VAL A 925 10.22 12.19 -13.39
C VAL A 925 9.84 12.45 -14.85
N GLU A 926 9.40 13.66 -15.18
CA GLU A 926 8.91 13.98 -16.53
C GLU A 926 10.02 13.98 -17.59
N PHE A 927 11.27 14.29 -17.22
CA PHE A 927 12.43 14.20 -18.12
C PHE A 927 12.70 12.76 -18.54
N PHE A 928 12.70 11.82 -17.58
CA PHE A 928 12.91 10.41 -17.90
C PHE A 928 11.70 9.80 -18.60
N THR A 929 10.48 10.22 -18.26
CA THR A 929 9.28 9.86 -19.03
C THR A 929 9.38 10.31 -20.48
N LEU A 930 9.85 11.53 -20.74
CA LEU A 930 10.07 12.04 -22.10
C LEU A 930 11.13 11.24 -22.86
N LEU A 931 12.29 10.99 -22.26
CA LEU A 931 13.35 10.22 -22.90
C LEU A 931 12.90 8.79 -23.21
N ARG A 932 12.16 8.17 -22.30
CA ARG A 932 11.57 6.85 -22.51
C ARG A 932 10.54 6.87 -23.64
N ALA A 933 9.66 7.87 -23.69
CA ALA A 933 8.68 8.03 -24.77
C ALA A 933 9.36 8.22 -26.14
N ILE A 934 10.43 9.02 -26.22
CA ILE A 934 11.24 9.18 -27.44
C ILE A 934 11.85 7.82 -27.84
N ASN A 935 12.42 7.08 -26.90
CA ASN A 935 13.02 5.77 -27.17
C ASN A 935 11.99 4.74 -27.65
N LEU A 936 10.80 4.71 -27.07
CA LEU A 936 9.75 3.75 -27.42
C LEU A 936 9.08 4.06 -28.76
N HIS A 937 8.79 5.33 -29.03
CA HIS A 937 7.92 5.73 -30.14
C HIS A 937 8.64 6.44 -31.30
N CYS A 938 9.86 6.93 -31.07
CA CYS A 938 10.64 7.72 -32.04
C CYS A 938 12.12 7.31 -32.07
N PHE A 939 12.42 6.03 -31.85
CA PHE A 939 13.80 5.50 -31.84
C PHE A 939 14.66 5.91 -33.06
N PRO A 940 14.14 5.95 -34.31
CA PRO A 940 14.94 6.40 -35.46
C PRO A 940 15.47 7.83 -35.34
N ALA A 941 14.77 8.70 -34.60
CA ALA A 941 15.24 10.06 -34.33
C ALA A 941 16.40 10.07 -33.31
N LEU A 942 16.41 9.12 -32.37
CA LEU A 942 17.49 8.97 -31.39
C LEU A 942 18.83 8.59 -32.06
N LEU A 943 18.78 7.77 -33.11
CA LEU A 943 19.95 7.38 -33.91
C LEU A 943 20.58 8.55 -34.69
N LYS A 944 19.86 9.67 -34.84
CA LYS A 944 20.35 10.88 -35.51
C LYS A 944 21.08 11.84 -34.56
N LEU A 945 21.07 11.56 -33.26
CA LEU A 945 21.82 12.34 -32.28
C LEU A 945 23.33 12.17 -32.50
N ASP A 946 24.10 13.20 -32.16
CA ASP A 946 25.55 13.05 -32.16
C ASP A 946 26.03 12.14 -31.00
N ASN A 947 27.25 11.63 -31.11
CA ASN A 947 27.81 10.70 -30.12
C ASN A 947 27.88 11.30 -28.69
N ARG A 948 27.96 12.64 -28.56
CA ARG A 948 28.03 13.32 -27.26
C ARG A 948 26.65 13.32 -26.60
N GLN A 949 25.62 13.73 -27.34
CA GLN A 949 24.23 13.72 -26.90
C GLN A 949 23.77 12.31 -26.59
N PHE A 950 24.11 11.34 -27.45
CA PHE A 950 23.76 9.95 -27.23
C PHE A 950 24.44 9.38 -25.97
N LYS A 951 25.71 9.72 -25.73
CA LYS A 951 26.36 9.38 -24.45
C LYS A 951 25.62 9.96 -23.25
N PHE A 952 25.19 11.22 -23.30
CA PHE A 952 24.42 11.80 -22.20
C PHE A 952 23.07 11.11 -21.97
N VAL A 953 22.42 10.60 -23.01
CA VAL A 953 21.20 9.78 -22.87
C VAL A 953 21.50 8.51 -22.06
N ILE A 954 22.59 7.81 -22.36
CA ILE A 954 23.03 6.63 -21.60
C ILE A 954 23.39 6.99 -20.17
N ASP A 955 24.20 8.03 -19.98
CA ASP A 955 24.63 8.47 -18.65
C ASP A 955 23.41 8.88 -17.79
N SER A 956 22.42 9.56 -18.39
CA SER A 956 21.17 9.92 -17.72
C SER A 956 20.34 8.69 -17.36
N CYS A 957 20.27 7.71 -18.25
CA CYS A 957 19.58 6.44 -18.02
C CYS A 957 20.18 5.68 -16.84
N MET A 958 21.51 5.58 -16.77
CA MET A 958 22.22 4.92 -15.67
C MET A 958 22.15 5.71 -14.37
N TRP A 959 22.13 7.04 -14.46
CA TRP A 959 21.90 7.88 -13.30
C TRP A 959 20.50 7.67 -12.71
N ALA A 960 19.47 7.57 -13.56
CA ALA A 960 18.11 7.27 -13.13
C ALA A 960 18.02 5.90 -12.43
N SER A 961 18.70 4.88 -12.95
CA SER A 961 18.77 3.54 -12.33
C SER A 961 19.46 3.50 -10.96
N LYS A 962 20.20 4.54 -10.57
CA LYS A 962 20.90 4.66 -9.28
C LYS A 962 20.17 5.61 -8.31
N HIS A 963 18.88 5.86 -8.56
CA HIS A 963 18.12 6.88 -7.84
C HIS A 963 17.28 6.26 -6.71
N ASP A 964 17.21 6.90 -5.55
CA ASP A 964 16.46 6.38 -4.38
C ASP A 964 14.93 6.36 -4.58
N ASN A 965 14.42 7.30 -5.39
CA ASN A 965 13.02 7.29 -5.84
C ASN A 965 12.76 6.13 -6.80
N ARG A 966 11.93 5.18 -6.34
CA ARG A 966 11.49 3.98 -7.06
C ARG A 966 10.91 4.24 -8.46
N GLU A 967 10.16 5.33 -8.66
CA GLU A 967 9.57 5.64 -9.98
C GLU A 967 10.65 6.03 -10.99
N VAL A 968 11.65 6.80 -10.54
CA VAL A 968 12.79 7.22 -11.38
C VAL A 968 13.70 6.02 -11.66
N GLU A 969 13.98 5.21 -10.64
CA GLU A 969 14.76 3.97 -10.78
C GLU A 969 14.11 3.02 -11.81
N PHE A 970 12.81 2.79 -11.66
CA PHE A 970 12.02 1.96 -12.57
C PHE A 970 12.03 2.53 -13.99
N ALA A 971 11.81 3.84 -14.17
CA ALA A 971 11.83 4.48 -15.48
C ALA A 971 13.20 4.34 -16.15
N GLY A 972 14.29 4.57 -15.41
CA GLY A 972 15.67 4.43 -15.91
C GLY A 972 16.02 3.01 -16.33
N LEU A 973 15.73 2.01 -15.50
CA LEU A 973 16.02 0.60 -15.81
C LEU A 973 15.23 0.11 -17.03
N ASN A 974 13.94 0.47 -17.13
CA ASN A 974 13.13 0.10 -18.29
C ASN A 974 13.55 0.83 -19.56
N MET A 975 13.89 2.12 -19.47
CA MET A 975 14.43 2.86 -20.59
C MET A 975 15.72 2.19 -21.11
N CYS A 976 16.62 1.75 -20.23
CA CYS A 976 17.83 1.03 -20.63
C CYS A 976 17.51 -0.28 -21.34
N LEU A 977 16.58 -1.07 -20.78
CA LEU A 977 16.14 -2.34 -21.34
C LEU A 977 15.55 -2.18 -22.75
N GLU A 978 14.67 -1.21 -22.91
CA GLU A 978 14.04 -0.86 -24.19
C GLU A 978 15.11 -0.39 -25.18
N LEU A 979 16.04 0.47 -24.74
CA LEU A 979 17.12 0.99 -25.58
C LEU A 979 18.05 -0.09 -26.11
N ILE A 980 18.56 -0.98 -25.24
CA ILE A 980 19.45 -2.07 -25.71
C ILE A 980 18.71 -3.06 -26.61
N THR A 981 17.40 -3.23 -26.42
CA THR A 981 16.57 -4.10 -27.24
C THR A 981 16.39 -3.49 -28.63
N ASN A 982 16.03 -2.21 -28.70
CA ASN A 982 15.91 -1.46 -29.95
C ASN A 982 17.23 -1.43 -30.73
N ILE A 983 18.36 -1.17 -30.05
CA ILE A 983 19.68 -1.19 -30.69
C ILE A 983 20.03 -2.59 -31.23
N ALA A 984 19.72 -3.66 -30.48
CA ALA A 984 19.98 -5.02 -30.93
C ALA A 984 19.18 -5.42 -32.20
N GLU A 985 18.16 -4.65 -32.56
CA GLU A 985 17.34 -4.84 -33.77
C GLU A 985 17.73 -3.92 -34.93
N THR A 986 18.71 -3.02 -34.72
CA THR A 986 19.29 -2.19 -35.78
C THR A 986 20.23 -2.98 -36.70
N ASP A 987 20.73 -2.32 -37.74
CA ASP A 987 21.76 -2.90 -38.60
C ASP A 987 23.03 -3.27 -37.81
N ALA A 988 23.73 -4.30 -38.29
CA ALA A 988 24.89 -4.85 -37.58
C ALA A 988 26.02 -3.82 -37.38
N GLY A 989 26.15 -2.81 -38.24
CA GLY A 989 27.16 -1.77 -38.08
C GLY A 989 26.88 -0.89 -36.87
N THR A 990 25.67 -0.35 -36.79
CA THR A 990 25.19 0.49 -35.69
C THR A 990 25.15 -0.27 -34.37
N SER A 991 24.58 -1.48 -34.37
CA SER A 991 24.50 -2.36 -33.20
C SER A 991 25.89 -2.68 -32.63
N ASN A 992 26.84 -3.10 -33.48
CA ASN A 992 28.18 -3.45 -33.03
C ASN A 992 28.93 -2.24 -32.48
N ALA A 993 28.82 -1.06 -33.11
CA ALA A 993 29.45 0.16 -32.62
C ALA A 993 28.92 0.56 -31.23
N PHE A 994 27.60 0.47 -31.03
CA PHE A 994 26.99 0.75 -29.73
C PHE A 994 27.47 -0.22 -28.65
N PHE A 995 27.36 -1.54 -28.88
CA PHE A 995 27.72 -2.50 -27.85
C PHE A 995 29.23 -2.53 -27.57
N GLN A 996 30.09 -2.25 -28.54
CA GLN A 996 31.52 -2.09 -28.29
C GLN A 996 31.83 -0.91 -27.35
N GLN A 997 31.03 0.15 -27.40
CA GLN A 997 31.24 1.35 -26.58
C GLN A 997 30.53 1.28 -25.22
N PHE A 998 29.30 0.75 -25.17
CA PHE A 998 28.41 0.90 -24.01
C PHE A 998 28.06 -0.41 -23.29
N PHE A 999 28.34 -1.59 -23.85
CA PHE A 999 27.95 -2.85 -23.20
C PHE A 999 28.60 -3.02 -21.82
N VAL A 1000 29.92 -2.84 -21.72
CA VAL A 1000 30.65 -2.99 -20.44
C VAL A 1000 30.23 -1.93 -19.42
N PRO A 1001 30.14 -0.62 -19.75
CA PRO A 1001 29.64 0.40 -18.83
C PRO A 1001 28.24 0.09 -18.28
N ILE A 1002 27.29 -0.28 -19.15
CA ILE A 1002 25.93 -0.63 -18.71
C ILE A 1002 25.97 -1.84 -17.78
N LEU A 1003 26.74 -2.88 -18.14
CA LEU A 1003 26.85 -4.10 -17.32
C LEU A 1003 27.38 -3.79 -15.92
N GLN A 1004 28.42 -2.96 -15.81
CA GLN A 1004 29.01 -2.57 -14.54
C GLN A 1004 28.01 -1.79 -13.67
N ASP A 1005 27.30 -0.83 -14.26
CA ASP A 1005 26.30 -0.03 -13.54
C ASP A 1005 25.13 -0.89 -13.06
N VAL A 1006 24.65 -1.83 -13.88
CA VAL A 1006 23.57 -2.74 -13.49
C VAL A 1006 24.03 -3.67 -12.36
N PHE A 1007 25.25 -4.22 -12.42
CA PHE A 1007 25.79 -5.01 -11.30
C PHE A 1007 25.99 -4.18 -10.04
N PHE A 1008 26.46 -2.93 -10.16
CA PHE A 1008 26.62 -2.03 -9.03
C PHE A 1008 25.29 -1.83 -8.30
N VAL A 1009 24.24 -1.44 -9.02
CA VAL A 1009 22.89 -1.23 -8.48
C VAL A 1009 22.32 -2.53 -7.90
N LEU A 1010 22.47 -3.65 -8.62
CA LEU A 1010 21.99 -4.96 -8.17
C LEU A 1010 22.60 -5.41 -6.83
N THR A 1011 23.87 -5.09 -6.61
CA THR A 1011 24.60 -5.47 -5.40
C THR A 1011 24.54 -4.43 -4.29
N ASP A 1012 23.84 -3.32 -4.52
CA ASP A 1012 23.59 -2.30 -3.50
C ASP A 1012 22.35 -2.66 -2.68
N THR A 1013 22.43 -2.50 -1.36
CA THR A 1013 21.31 -2.77 -0.46
C THR A 1013 20.17 -1.75 -0.57
N ASP A 1014 20.42 -0.57 -1.14
CA ASP A 1014 19.45 0.52 -1.23
C ASP A 1014 18.55 0.41 -2.49
N HIS A 1015 18.94 -0.37 -3.50
CA HIS A 1015 18.24 -0.49 -4.78
C HIS A 1015 17.53 -1.85 -4.99
N LYS A 1016 17.09 -2.48 -3.91
CA LYS A 1016 16.38 -3.78 -3.96
C LYS A 1016 15.04 -3.71 -4.71
N ALA A 1017 14.40 -2.55 -4.73
CA ALA A 1017 13.12 -2.32 -5.39
C ALA A 1017 13.19 -2.52 -6.92
N GLY A 1018 14.32 -2.21 -7.55
CA GLY A 1018 14.54 -2.37 -8.98
C GLY A 1018 14.88 -3.79 -9.44
N PHE A 1019 14.95 -4.78 -8.53
CA PHE A 1019 15.43 -6.14 -8.81
C PHE A 1019 14.77 -6.80 -10.03
N LYS A 1020 13.46 -6.60 -10.22
CA LYS A 1020 12.73 -7.03 -11.44
C LYS A 1020 13.42 -6.56 -12.71
N SER A 1021 13.52 -5.24 -12.89
CA SER A 1021 14.04 -4.64 -14.10
C SER A 1021 15.54 -4.89 -14.25
N GLN A 1022 16.30 -4.87 -13.15
CA GLN A 1022 17.73 -5.21 -13.14
C GLN A 1022 17.97 -6.66 -13.63
N SER A 1023 17.20 -7.63 -13.13
CA SER A 1023 17.34 -9.03 -13.51
C SER A 1023 16.94 -9.29 -14.96
N MET A 1024 15.89 -8.62 -15.45
CA MET A 1024 15.48 -8.68 -16.86
C MET A 1024 16.55 -8.08 -17.77
N LEU A 1025 17.10 -6.93 -17.40
CA LEU A 1025 18.16 -6.26 -18.14
C LEU A 1025 19.41 -7.15 -18.26
N LEU A 1026 19.88 -7.73 -17.15
CA LEU A 1026 20.99 -8.69 -17.18
C LEU A 1026 20.67 -9.91 -18.05
N SER A 1027 19.49 -10.51 -17.89
CA SER A 1027 19.07 -11.66 -18.70
C SER A 1027 19.18 -11.35 -20.21
N ARG A 1028 18.68 -10.18 -20.64
CA ARG A 1028 18.77 -9.73 -22.04
C ARG A 1028 20.20 -9.48 -22.50
N MET A 1029 21.04 -8.84 -21.69
CA MET A 1029 22.44 -8.60 -22.05
C MET A 1029 23.21 -9.91 -22.27
N PHE A 1030 23.02 -10.90 -21.40
CA PHE A 1030 23.63 -12.23 -21.57
C PHE A 1030 23.04 -12.99 -22.77
N TYR A 1031 21.73 -12.88 -22.99
CA TYR A 1031 21.06 -13.47 -24.15
C TYR A 1031 21.60 -12.90 -25.47
N PHE A 1032 21.83 -11.59 -25.58
CA PHE A 1032 22.35 -10.98 -26.81
C PHE A 1032 23.77 -11.45 -27.17
N VAL A 1033 24.56 -11.88 -26.18
CA VAL A 1033 25.93 -12.40 -26.36
C VAL A 1033 25.95 -13.90 -26.64
N SER A 1034 25.18 -14.69 -25.89
CA SER A 1034 25.17 -16.16 -26.01
C SER A 1034 23.82 -16.73 -25.57
N PRO A 1035 22.84 -16.81 -26.49
CA PRO A 1035 21.54 -17.41 -26.19
C PRO A 1035 21.65 -18.89 -25.77
N ALA A 1036 20.99 -19.27 -24.68
CA ALA A 1036 20.99 -20.65 -24.19
C ALA A 1036 20.10 -21.60 -25.01
N ASP A 1037 19.14 -21.05 -25.77
CA ASP A 1037 18.18 -21.78 -26.60
C ASP A 1037 18.76 -22.22 -27.96
N GLY A 1038 20.02 -21.86 -28.25
CA GLY A 1038 20.69 -22.18 -29.51
C GLY A 1038 20.36 -21.22 -30.65
N THR A 1039 19.66 -20.12 -30.39
CA THR A 1039 19.49 -19.04 -31.37
C THR A 1039 20.82 -18.33 -31.65
N ALA A 1040 20.93 -17.70 -32.82
CA ALA A 1040 22.13 -16.95 -33.17
C ALA A 1040 22.27 -15.71 -32.27
N PRO A 1041 23.48 -15.37 -31.79
CA PRO A 1041 23.69 -14.19 -30.95
C PRO A 1041 23.29 -12.93 -31.70
N LYS A 1042 22.59 -12.01 -31.05
CA LYS A 1042 22.22 -10.72 -31.68
C LYS A 1042 23.46 -9.83 -31.88
N ILE A 1043 24.45 -9.93 -31.00
CA ILE A 1043 25.69 -9.15 -31.10
C ILE A 1043 26.75 -9.97 -31.84
N GLN A 1044 27.13 -9.49 -33.03
CA GLN A 1044 28.08 -10.17 -33.91
C GLN A 1044 29.51 -9.64 -33.79
N GLY A 1045 29.67 -8.36 -33.43
CA GLY A 1045 30.96 -7.72 -33.20
C GLY A 1045 31.49 -7.89 -31.77
N PRO A 1046 32.75 -7.53 -31.50
CA PRO A 1046 33.32 -7.57 -30.15
C PRO A 1046 32.61 -6.59 -29.22
N ILE A 1047 32.20 -7.04 -28.03
CA ILE A 1047 31.62 -6.18 -26.96
C ILE A 1047 32.67 -5.39 -26.16
N TYR A 1048 33.93 -5.50 -26.57
CA TYR A 1048 35.10 -4.98 -25.86
C TYR A 1048 35.99 -4.17 -26.80
N GLN A 1049 36.79 -3.28 -26.21
CA GLN A 1049 37.77 -2.50 -26.95
C GLN A 1049 39.00 -3.37 -27.29
N PRO A 1050 39.69 -3.16 -28.42
CA PRO A 1050 40.76 -4.05 -28.90
C PRO A 1050 41.95 -4.26 -27.95
N ASP A 1051 42.13 -3.39 -26.96
CA ASP A 1051 43.17 -3.42 -25.93
C ASP A 1051 42.79 -4.23 -24.67
N GLN A 1052 41.51 -4.58 -24.52
CA GLN A 1052 40.99 -5.23 -23.31
C GLN A 1052 41.10 -6.75 -23.32
N ALA A 1053 41.25 -7.38 -24.49
CA ALA A 1053 41.37 -8.82 -24.63
C ALA A 1053 42.25 -9.22 -25.83
N PRO A 1054 42.87 -10.41 -25.81
CA PRO A 1054 43.61 -10.93 -26.96
C PRO A 1054 42.76 -10.98 -28.23
N ALA A 1055 43.38 -10.74 -29.38
CA ALA A 1055 42.71 -10.84 -30.67
C ALA A 1055 42.14 -12.25 -30.88
N GLY A 1056 40.84 -12.35 -31.16
CA GLY A 1056 40.13 -13.61 -31.37
C GLY A 1056 39.40 -14.17 -30.14
N THR A 1057 39.45 -13.50 -28.98
CA THR A 1057 38.64 -13.88 -27.82
C THR A 1057 37.14 -13.77 -28.13
N SER A 1058 36.36 -14.81 -27.83
CA SER A 1058 34.91 -14.76 -28.05
C SER A 1058 34.21 -13.85 -27.03
N ASN A 1059 33.07 -13.26 -27.41
CA ASN A 1059 32.29 -12.42 -26.49
C ASN A 1059 31.88 -13.18 -25.22
N LYS A 1060 31.58 -14.47 -25.33
CA LYS A 1060 31.23 -15.33 -24.20
C LYS A 1060 32.38 -15.50 -23.20
N GLU A 1061 33.60 -15.77 -23.70
CA GLU A 1061 34.79 -15.92 -22.86
C GLU A 1061 35.16 -14.60 -22.18
N PHE A 1062 35.12 -13.49 -22.93
CA PHE A 1062 35.37 -12.16 -22.37
C PHE A 1062 34.37 -11.82 -21.27
N LEU A 1063 33.06 -11.94 -21.56
CA LEU A 1063 32.00 -11.60 -20.61
C LEU A 1063 32.08 -12.45 -19.33
N GLY A 1064 32.28 -13.76 -19.48
CA GLY A 1064 32.41 -14.67 -18.33
C GLY A 1064 33.61 -14.33 -17.45
N GLY A 1065 34.77 -14.05 -18.07
CA GLY A 1065 35.98 -13.63 -17.34
C GLY A 1065 35.81 -12.27 -16.66
N PHE A 1066 35.20 -11.31 -17.36
CA PHE A 1066 34.97 -9.96 -16.85
C PHE A 1066 34.06 -9.97 -15.61
N VAL A 1067 32.91 -10.63 -15.68
CA VAL A 1067 31.97 -10.71 -14.55
C VAL A 1067 32.55 -11.47 -13.38
N ALA A 1068 33.28 -12.56 -13.62
CA ALA A 1068 33.96 -13.30 -12.56
C ALA A 1068 34.98 -12.42 -11.82
N ASN A 1069 35.77 -11.63 -12.55
CA ASN A 1069 36.75 -10.70 -11.97
C ASN A 1069 36.07 -9.55 -11.21
N LEU A 1070 34.97 -9.01 -11.75
CA LEU A 1070 34.18 -7.95 -11.11
C LEU A 1070 33.67 -8.42 -9.74
N LEU A 1071 33.03 -9.59 -9.70
CA LEU A 1071 32.49 -10.18 -8.46
C LEU A 1071 33.59 -10.57 -7.47
N GLN A 1072 34.71 -11.11 -7.95
CA GLN A 1072 35.83 -11.48 -7.09
C GLN A 1072 36.48 -10.26 -6.44
N SER A 1073 36.50 -9.12 -7.14
CA SER A 1073 37.05 -7.85 -6.65
C SER A 1073 36.10 -7.17 -5.67
N ALA A 1074 34.80 -7.19 -5.95
CA ALA A 1074 33.77 -6.61 -5.08
C ALA A 1074 33.59 -7.44 -3.79
N PHE A 1075 33.60 -8.77 -3.91
CA PHE A 1075 33.32 -9.70 -2.80
C PHE A 1075 34.48 -10.70 -2.60
N PRO A 1076 35.61 -10.27 -2.00
CA PRO A 1076 36.79 -11.12 -1.82
C PRO A 1076 36.56 -12.33 -0.90
N ASN A 1077 35.45 -12.33 -0.15
CA ASN A 1077 35.00 -13.42 0.71
C ASN A 1077 34.33 -14.59 -0.03
N LEU A 1078 33.96 -14.42 -1.30
CA LEU A 1078 33.38 -15.49 -2.12
C LEU A 1078 34.46 -16.45 -2.62
N GLN A 1079 34.16 -17.75 -2.60
CA GLN A 1079 35.07 -18.75 -3.15
C GLN A 1079 35.04 -18.72 -4.69
N PRO A 1080 36.18 -18.89 -5.37
CA PRO A 1080 36.23 -18.89 -6.85
C PRO A 1080 35.26 -19.89 -7.50
N GLY A 1081 35.04 -21.05 -6.86
CA GLY A 1081 34.07 -22.05 -7.32
C GLY A 1081 32.61 -21.56 -7.28
N GLN A 1082 32.25 -20.73 -6.30
CA GLN A 1082 30.90 -20.15 -6.20
C GLN A 1082 30.67 -19.12 -7.30
N ILE A 1083 31.64 -18.24 -7.53
CA ILE A 1083 31.58 -17.22 -8.59
C ILE A 1083 31.46 -17.90 -9.96
N LYS A 1084 32.27 -18.93 -10.21
CA LYS A 1084 32.23 -19.67 -11.48
C LYS A 1084 30.86 -20.32 -11.71
N ALA A 1085 30.31 -21.00 -10.71
CA ALA A 1085 28.99 -21.62 -10.81
C ALA A 1085 27.89 -20.58 -11.07
N PHE A 1086 27.95 -19.43 -10.41
CA PHE A 1086 27.00 -18.34 -10.61
C PHE A 1086 27.05 -17.79 -12.05
N VAL A 1087 28.24 -17.48 -12.57
CA VAL A 1087 28.42 -16.95 -13.93
C VAL A 1087 27.98 -17.97 -15.00
N GLU A 1088 28.26 -19.25 -14.79
CA GLU A 1088 27.73 -20.33 -15.67
C GLU A 1088 26.19 -20.40 -15.63
N GLY A 1089 25.59 -20.15 -14.45
CA GLY A 1089 24.15 -19.98 -14.29
C GLY A 1089 23.57 -18.85 -15.15
N LEU A 1090 24.25 -17.69 -15.22
CA LEU A 1090 23.80 -16.55 -16.03
C LEU A 1090 23.75 -16.88 -17.53
N PHE A 1091 24.68 -17.68 -18.04
CA PHE A 1091 24.66 -18.11 -19.45
C PHE A 1091 23.66 -19.22 -19.75
N SER A 1092 23.45 -20.15 -18.81
CA SER A 1092 22.59 -21.33 -19.04
C SER A 1092 21.10 -21.04 -18.84
N LEU A 1093 20.76 -20.01 -18.06
CA LEU A 1093 19.38 -19.69 -17.68
C LEU A 1093 18.81 -18.49 -18.42
N ASN A 1094 19.55 -17.83 -19.31
CA ASN A 1094 19.13 -16.57 -19.96
C ASN A 1094 17.91 -16.69 -20.91
N SER A 1095 17.44 -17.90 -21.21
CA SER A 1095 16.18 -18.15 -21.92
C SER A 1095 14.97 -18.38 -21.00
N ALA A 1096 15.20 -18.64 -19.70
CA ALA A 1096 14.19 -18.95 -18.70
C ALA A 1096 14.23 -17.92 -17.55
N TYR A 1097 13.54 -16.80 -17.74
CA TYR A 1097 13.60 -15.63 -16.84
C TYR A 1097 13.37 -15.97 -15.36
N ASP A 1098 12.35 -16.77 -15.02
CA ASP A 1098 12.06 -17.10 -13.61
C ASP A 1098 13.22 -17.86 -12.94
N ARG A 1099 13.87 -18.77 -13.68
CA ARG A 1099 15.03 -19.51 -13.19
C ARG A 1099 16.26 -18.62 -13.10
N PHE A 1100 16.46 -17.73 -14.07
CA PHE A 1100 17.53 -16.74 -14.05
C PHE A 1100 17.42 -15.82 -12.84
N LYS A 1101 16.22 -15.26 -12.61
CA LYS A 1101 15.90 -14.41 -11.47
C LYS A 1101 16.10 -15.14 -10.14
N LEU A 1102 15.66 -16.39 -10.04
CA LEU A 1102 15.90 -17.21 -8.84
C LEU A 1102 17.40 -17.42 -8.57
N ASN A 1103 18.19 -17.76 -9.59
CA ASN A 1103 19.64 -17.90 -9.46
C ASN A 1103 20.32 -16.59 -8.99
N LEU A 1104 19.84 -15.45 -9.50
CA LEU A 1104 20.32 -14.12 -9.10
C LEU A 1104 19.98 -13.82 -7.63
N ARG A 1105 18.75 -14.10 -7.21
CA ARG A 1105 18.28 -13.91 -5.84
C ARG A 1105 19.03 -14.79 -4.84
N ASP A 1106 19.19 -16.07 -5.16
CA ASP A 1106 19.94 -17.01 -4.32
C ASP A 1106 21.40 -16.59 -4.15
N PHE A 1107 22.00 -16.00 -5.20
CA PHE A 1107 23.34 -15.41 -5.11
C PHE A 1107 23.36 -14.17 -4.20
N LEU A 1108 22.40 -13.24 -4.35
CA LEU A 1108 22.31 -12.06 -3.48
C LEU A 1108 22.15 -12.45 -2.02
N ILE A 1109 21.24 -13.38 -1.68
CA ILE A 1109 21.03 -13.86 -0.29
C ILE A 1109 22.30 -14.50 0.31
N GLN A 1110 23.19 -15.05 -0.51
CA GLN A 1110 24.49 -15.57 -0.05
C GLN A 1110 25.49 -14.46 0.30
N LEU A 1111 25.32 -13.24 -0.22
CA LEU A 1111 26.13 -12.09 0.14
C LEU A 1111 25.80 -11.64 1.57
N LYS A 1112 26.83 -11.30 2.34
CA LYS A 1112 26.67 -10.93 3.75
C LYS A 1112 25.84 -9.67 3.93
N GLU A 1113 25.86 -8.74 2.97
CA GLU A 1113 25.07 -7.50 3.02
C GLU A 1113 23.56 -7.73 2.84
N PHE A 1114 23.15 -8.87 2.25
CA PHE A 1114 21.75 -9.19 1.95
C PHE A 1114 21.14 -10.24 2.89
N ALA A 1115 21.81 -10.57 4.00
CA ALA A 1115 21.28 -11.50 5.01
C ALA A 1115 20.13 -10.93 5.87
N GLY A 1116 19.56 -9.79 5.49
CA GLY A 1116 18.47 -9.07 6.17
C GLY A 1116 17.11 -9.19 5.47
N ASP A 1117 16.27 -8.15 5.57
CA ASP A 1117 14.96 -8.10 4.91
C ASP A 1117 15.10 -8.09 3.37
N ASN A 1118 14.50 -9.09 2.73
CA ASN A 1118 14.61 -9.38 1.31
C ASN A 1118 13.25 -9.40 0.59
N ALA A 1119 12.18 -8.89 1.23
CA ALA A 1119 10.83 -8.93 0.67
C ALA A 1119 10.73 -8.31 -0.73
N GLU A 1120 11.53 -7.28 -1.02
CA GLU A 1120 11.55 -6.60 -2.32
C GLU A 1120 12.04 -7.50 -3.47
N LEU A 1121 12.86 -8.52 -3.20
CA LEU A 1121 13.34 -9.48 -4.21
C LEU A 1121 12.23 -10.44 -4.70
N PHE A 1122 11.06 -10.44 -4.05
CA PHE A 1122 9.88 -11.24 -4.38
C PHE A 1122 8.71 -10.39 -4.90
N ALA A 1123 8.95 -9.10 -5.19
CA ALA A 1123 7.91 -8.17 -5.61
C ALA A 1123 7.17 -8.63 -6.88
N ASP A 1124 7.89 -9.25 -7.83
CA ASP A 1124 7.32 -9.79 -9.06
C ASP A 1124 6.33 -10.94 -8.83
N GLU A 1125 6.75 -11.93 -8.04
CA GLU A 1125 5.94 -13.08 -7.70
C GLU A 1125 4.68 -12.63 -6.96
N LYS A 1126 4.82 -11.63 -6.08
CA LYS A 1126 3.71 -10.99 -5.39
C LYS A 1126 2.79 -10.22 -6.34
N GLU A 1127 3.34 -9.42 -7.27
CA GLU A 1127 2.55 -8.68 -8.26
C GLU A 1127 1.78 -9.63 -9.18
N GLN A 1128 2.40 -10.73 -9.62
CA GLN A 1128 1.75 -11.73 -10.44
C GLN A 1128 0.63 -12.44 -9.68
N GLN A 1129 0.90 -12.87 -8.44
CA GLN A 1129 -0.10 -13.47 -7.57
C GLN A 1129 -1.27 -12.50 -7.31
N ASP A 1130 -0.99 -11.22 -7.08
CA ASP A 1130 -2.01 -10.19 -6.87
C ASP A 1130 -2.83 -9.94 -8.15
N ARG A 1131 -2.20 -9.96 -9.33
CA ARG A 1131 -2.92 -9.84 -10.62
C ARG A 1131 -3.82 -11.04 -10.88
N ASP A 1132 -3.31 -12.25 -10.72
CA ASP A 1132 -4.07 -13.48 -10.94
C ASP A 1132 -5.21 -13.61 -9.92
N ALA A 1133 -4.95 -13.23 -8.66
CA ALA A 1133 -5.97 -13.17 -7.62
C ALA A 1133 -7.05 -12.12 -7.95
N LYS A 1134 -6.67 -10.91 -8.40
CA LYS A 1134 -7.63 -9.87 -8.81
C LYS A 1134 -8.45 -10.29 -10.03
N ALA A 1135 -7.85 -10.97 -10.99
CA ALA A 1135 -8.55 -11.46 -12.18
C ALA A 1135 -9.54 -12.57 -11.83
N ALA A 1136 -9.12 -13.57 -11.05
CA ALA A 1136 -9.99 -14.63 -10.56
C ALA A 1136 -11.13 -14.09 -9.69
N GLU A 1137 -10.82 -13.11 -8.84
CA GLU A 1137 -11.81 -12.43 -8.02
C GLU A 1137 -12.82 -11.66 -8.88
N ARG A 1138 -12.36 -10.87 -9.86
CA ARG A 1138 -13.25 -10.15 -10.78
C ARG A 1138 -14.15 -11.11 -11.57
N GLU A 1139 -13.60 -12.24 -12.03
CA GLU A 1139 -14.39 -13.28 -12.70
C GLU A 1139 -15.48 -13.85 -11.77
N ARG A 1140 -15.13 -14.16 -10.52
CA ARG A 1140 -16.08 -14.63 -9.51
C ARG A 1140 -17.17 -13.60 -9.23
N LEU A 1141 -16.80 -12.34 -9.00
CA LEU A 1141 -17.75 -11.24 -8.73
C LEU A 1141 -18.68 -11.00 -9.92
N SER A 1142 -18.20 -11.17 -11.16
CA SER A 1142 -19.01 -10.99 -12.38
C SER A 1142 -20.13 -12.03 -12.54
N LYS A 1143 -20.00 -13.21 -11.93
CA LYS A 1143 -20.98 -14.30 -12.01
C LYS A 1143 -22.23 -14.07 -11.16
N VAL A 1144 -22.21 -13.09 -10.25
CA VAL A 1144 -23.29 -12.82 -9.29
C VAL A 1144 -23.73 -11.36 -9.38
N GLY A 1145 -25.01 -11.15 -9.66
CA GLY A 1145 -25.58 -9.81 -9.74
C GLY A 1145 -25.33 -8.99 -8.47
N GLY A 1146 -24.92 -7.74 -8.61
CA GLY A 1146 -24.75 -6.81 -7.48
C GLY A 1146 -23.46 -6.91 -6.68
N LEU A 1147 -22.57 -7.87 -6.97
CA LEU A 1147 -21.20 -7.85 -6.44
C LEU A 1147 -20.35 -6.77 -7.13
N LEU A 1148 -20.45 -6.66 -8.45
CA LEU A 1148 -19.91 -5.52 -9.19
C LEU A 1148 -20.82 -4.29 -9.08
N LYS A 1149 -20.25 -3.11 -8.80
CA LYS A 1149 -21.01 -1.85 -8.85
C LYS A 1149 -21.44 -1.58 -10.29
N PRO A 1150 -22.59 -0.91 -10.53
CA PRO A 1150 -22.97 -0.51 -11.89
C PRO A 1150 -21.92 0.36 -12.61
N ALA A 1151 -21.12 1.11 -11.86
CA ALA A 1151 -20.02 1.90 -12.42
C ALA A 1151 -18.87 1.04 -12.99
N GLU A 1152 -18.59 -0.10 -12.35
CA GLU A 1152 -17.54 -1.04 -12.75
C GLU A 1152 -17.94 -1.83 -14.02
N LEU A 1153 -19.23 -2.08 -14.22
CA LEU A 1153 -19.74 -2.72 -15.44
C LEU A 1153 -19.70 -1.79 -16.66
N ALA A 1154 -19.86 -0.48 -16.45
CA ALA A 1154 -19.90 0.49 -17.55
C ALA A 1154 -18.51 0.83 -18.12
N GLU A 1155 -17.44 0.54 -17.39
CA GLU A 1155 -16.07 0.69 -17.91
C GLU A 1155 -15.78 -0.37 -18.98
N ASP A 1156 -16.37 -1.57 -18.84
CA ASP A 1156 -16.22 -2.67 -19.81
C ASP A 1156 -17.02 -2.41 -21.11
N ASP A 1157 -18.17 -1.73 -21.03
CA ASP A 1157 -19.00 -1.36 -22.20
C ASP A 1157 -18.43 -0.19 -23.01
N ASP A 1158 -17.57 0.66 -22.43
CA ASP A 1158 -16.89 1.77 -23.13
C ASP A 1158 -15.47 1.34 -23.65
N GLU A 1159 -14.92 0.18 -23.20
CA GLU A 1159 -13.68 -0.44 -23.72
C GLU A 1159 -13.90 -1.45 -24.88
N LEU A 1160 -15.15 -1.88 -25.11
CA LEU A 1160 -15.61 -2.69 -26.26
C LEU A 1160 -16.15 -1.81 -27.39
#